data_AF-A0A1L9B9V6-F1
#
_entry.id   AF-A0A1L9B9V6-F1
#
_cell.length_a   1.000
_cell.length_b   1.000
_cell.length_c   1.000
_cell.angle_alpha   90.00
_cell.angle_beta   90.00
_cell.angle_gamma   90.00
#
_symmetry.space_group_name_H-M   'P 1'
#
loop_
_entity.id
_entity.type
_entity.pdbx_description
1 polymer ?
#
loop_
_entity_poly.entity_id
_entity_poly.type
_entity_poly.pdbx_seq_one_letter_code
_entity_poly.pdbx_strand_id
1 'polypeptide(L)'
;MRPSETLHFRVTAEDPQGTALRFAWGAGIGTLGPSEDTATASTVAWTAPACLPPGSPSPVVITTTVRDELGLEAVTHFQVGGLPDCPRWLSTGRLASARRGHTATLLPSGRVLVTGGFNGSGPVATSEVYEPATGTWTKTGGMASVRYGHTATLLPSGRVLVTGGTNNATELATAEVYDPATGTWTGTASMASARRGHTMTLLPSGRVLVTGGFNTSAILATAEVYDPATGTWTKTGSMASVRRGHTATVLPSGRVLVTGGSNDVVPYSTILATAEVYDPATGAWTKTGSMVSPRLGHTATVLPSGRVLVAGGMEQYYLATAEEYEPETGTWTSTARMASARREPTATLLSSGRVLVAGGDGSWGSENTAEVYDPAAKTWTGIAMTSARGGHTATLLPSGRVLVASGQGDSSYVDTAEVYDPGVSTWTGTGSLASARGGHVAALLPSGRVLVVGGTSGSPSLTTAEVYDPATGTWTGTGGISTSRYHPAVTVLASGRVLVTGGENPVVSELESAEVYDPETGTWTKTGSMTRRRTEHTATLLLSGKVLVTGGTNNATDLATAEVYDPETGTWQGTGGMSSTRYGHTATVLPSGRVLVVGGLGASSTLATAEVYDPATGTWTSTGSMNSARYGHTATVLPSGRVLVAGGWSSSGGAQATAEVYDPTTGTWTSTASMASTRYGCTATVLPSGRVLVAGGRNGSSYLSLAEVYDPGTGTWTSTGGLASARSEHTATLLSSGRVLVAGGDGNSPATAEVYIP
;
A
#
# COMPACT_ATOMS: atom_id res chain seq x y z
N MET A 1 -20.35 26.35 -3.37
CA MET A 1 -19.99 27.36 -2.34
C MET A 1 -18.76 26.84 -1.59
N ARG A 2 -17.90 27.69 -1.03
CA ARG A 2 -16.56 27.25 -0.60
C ARG A 2 -16.62 26.52 0.75
N PRO A 3 -15.81 25.46 0.97
CA PRO A 3 -15.63 24.87 2.30
C PRO A 3 -15.29 25.95 3.34
N SER A 4 -15.94 25.91 4.50
CA SER A 4 -15.69 26.84 5.62
C SER A 4 -15.99 28.32 5.34
N GLU A 5 -16.74 28.63 4.28
CA GLU A 5 -17.23 29.98 4.00
C GLU A 5 -18.37 30.37 4.96
N THR A 6 -18.34 31.60 5.46
CA THR A 6 -19.41 32.18 6.26
C THR A 6 -20.35 33.00 5.39
N LEU A 7 -21.64 32.70 5.45
CA LEU A 7 -22.72 33.43 4.79
C LEU A 7 -23.59 34.14 5.83
N HIS A 8 -24.18 35.27 5.46
CA HIS A 8 -25.12 36.00 6.32
C HIS A 8 -26.53 35.93 5.73
N PHE A 9 -27.50 35.51 6.53
CA PHE A 9 -28.91 35.39 6.15
C PHE A 9 -29.72 36.43 6.91
N ARG A 10 -30.64 37.11 6.22
CA ARG A 10 -31.49 38.15 6.81
C ARG A 10 -32.94 37.92 6.44
N VAL A 11 -33.84 38.06 7.41
CA VAL A 11 -35.29 38.11 7.21
C VAL A 11 -35.88 39.39 7.76
N THR A 12 -36.99 39.82 7.16
CA THR A 12 -37.85 40.90 7.63
C THR A 12 -39.27 40.37 7.77
N ALA A 13 -39.95 40.73 8.85
CA ALA A 13 -41.32 40.33 9.14
C ALA A 13 -42.10 41.51 9.72
N GLU A 14 -43.40 41.54 9.45
CA GLU A 14 -44.33 42.55 9.94
C GLU A 14 -45.55 41.84 10.50
N ASP A 15 -45.97 42.23 11.70
CA ASP A 15 -47.28 41.88 12.24
C ASP A 15 -48.24 43.05 12.02
N PRO A 16 -49.34 42.88 11.26
CA PRO A 16 -50.34 43.92 11.04
C PRO A 16 -50.95 44.51 12.32
N GLN A 17 -50.84 43.82 13.46
CA GLN A 17 -51.34 44.27 14.76
C GLN A 17 -50.27 45.02 15.58
N GLY A 18 -49.04 45.07 15.08
CA GLY A 18 -47.93 45.81 15.69
C GLY A 18 -47.33 45.15 16.94
N THR A 19 -47.54 43.84 17.15
CA THR A 19 -46.98 43.14 18.32
C THR A 19 -45.50 42.81 18.16
N ALA A 20 -44.83 42.48 19.28
CA ALA A 20 -43.41 42.17 19.28
C ALA A 20 -43.13 40.80 18.63
N LEU A 21 -42.19 40.77 17.69
CA LEU A 21 -41.77 39.56 16.99
C LEU A 21 -40.55 38.93 17.65
N ARG A 22 -40.53 37.59 17.70
CA ARG A 22 -39.38 36.79 18.13
C ARG A 22 -38.89 35.93 16.97
N PHE A 23 -37.57 35.91 16.77
CA PHE A 23 -36.93 35.15 15.71
C PHE A 23 -36.19 33.95 16.31
N ALA A 24 -36.30 32.80 15.67
CA ALA A 24 -35.53 31.61 15.99
C ALA A 24 -34.90 31.06 14.71
N TRP A 25 -33.59 30.78 14.75
CA TRP A 25 -32.86 30.22 13.62
C TRP A 25 -32.48 28.77 13.89
N GLY A 26 -32.61 27.93 12.88
CA GLY A 26 -32.20 26.53 12.91
C GLY A 26 -31.45 26.14 11.65
N ALA A 27 -30.35 25.42 11.80
CA ALA A 27 -29.65 24.80 10.69
C ALA A 27 -29.30 23.37 11.09
N GLY A 28 -29.72 22.38 10.28
CA GLY A 28 -29.37 20.99 10.53
C GLY A 28 -27.89 20.68 10.25
N ILE A 29 -27.21 21.55 9.49
CA ILE A 29 -25.82 21.37 9.02
C ILE A 29 -25.13 22.74 9.01
N GLY A 30 -23.86 22.78 9.42
CA GLY A 30 -23.07 24.00 9.60
C GLY A 30 -23.31 24.66 10.95
N THR A 31 -22.60 25.75 11.23
CA THR A 31 -22.63 26.41 12.54
C THR A 31 -23.27 27.79 12.42
N LEU A 32 -24.33 28.02 13.18
CA LEU A 32 -24.93 29.35 13.31
C LEU A 32 -24.15 30.15 14.37
N GLY A 33 -23.80 31.40 14.03
CA GLY A 33 -23.38 32.41 14.97
C GLY A 33 -24.56 33.02 15.73
N PRO A 34 -24.31 33.98 16.63
CA PRO A 34 -25.37 34.72 17.29
C PRO A 34 -26.23 35.47 16.26
N SER A 35 -27.54 35.56 16.52
CA SER A 35 -28.45 36.39 15.71
C SER A 35 -28.45 37.84 16.18
N GLU A 36 -28.62 38.75 15.23
CA GLU A 36 -28.80 40.18 15.47
C GLU A 36 -30.25 40.55 15.12
N ASP A 37 -31.07 40.77 16.16
CA ASP A 37 -32.51 40.94 16.05
C ASP A 37 -32.93 42.41 16.29
N THR A 38 -33.92 42.85 15.51
CA THR A 38 -34.63 44.12 15.65
C THR A 38 -36.13 43.86 15.71
N ALA A 39 -36.95 44.89 15.92
CA ALA A 39 -38.41 44.74 16.01
C ALA A 39 -39.05 44.10 14.75
N THR A 40 -38.44 44.25 13.57
CA THR A 40 -39.01 43.80 12.29
C THR A 40 -38.04 42.99 11.43
N ALA A 41 -36.82 42.70 11.91
CA ALA A 41 -35.82 41.98 11.13
C ALA A 41 -34.84 41.22 12.01
N SER A 42 -34.29 40.13 11.48
CA SER A 42 -33.23 39.33 12.12
C SER A 42 -32.17 38.92 11.10
N THR A 43 -30.90 38.95 11.50
CA THR A 43 -29.76 38.48 10.70
C THR A 43 -28.97 37.43 11.46
N VAL A 44 -28.53 36.37 10.79
CA VAL A 44 -27.63 35.35 11.37
C VAL A 44 -26.46 35.04 10.45
N ALA A 45 -25.27 34.87 11.03
CA ALA A 45 -24.12 34.31 10.32
C ALA A 45 -24.17 32.78 10.38
N TRP A 46 -23.91 32.12 9.26
CA TRP A 46 -23.80 30.67 9.18
C TRP A 46 -22.48 30.29 8.51
N THR A 47 -21.66 29.51 9.21
CA THR A 47 -20.40 29.00 8.69
C THR A 47 -20.61 27.60 8.15
N ALA A 48 -20.30 27.45 6.86
CA ALA A 48 -20.38 26.16 6.18
C ALA A 48 -19.39 25.15 6.78
N PRO A 49 -19.77 23.86 6.88
CA PRO A 49 -18.79 22.83 7.17
C PRO A 49 -17.81 22.65 6.00
N ALA A 50 -16.72 21.91 6.24
CA ALA A 50 -15.75 21.62 5.18
C ALA A 50 -16.34 20.73 4.06
N CYS A 51 -17.30 19.85 4.38
CA CYS A 51 -17.98 18.97 3.42
C CYS A 51 -19.35 18.48 3.98
N LEU A 52 -20.24 17.91 3.15
CA LEU A 52 -21.57 17.42 3.57
C LEU A 52 -21.52 15.95 4.07
N PRO A 53 -21.97 15.66 5.32
CA PRO A 53 -21.94 14.32 5.91
C PRO A 53 -22.95 13.29 5.35
N PRO A 54 -22.90 12.03 5.87
CA PRO A 54 -24.06 11.26 6.34
C PRO A 54 -25.47 11.55 5.79
N GLY A 55 -25.73 11.25 4.50
CA GLY A 55 -27.11 11.29 3.95
C GLY A 55 -27.76 12.67 4.06
N SER A 56 -26.93 13.70 4.06
CA SER A 56 -27.32 15.08 4.30
C SER A 56 -28.24 15.62 3.20
N PRO A 57 -29.29 16.39 3.55
CA PRO A 57 -30.08 17.08 2.55
C PRO A 57 -29.20 18.06 1.76
N SER A 58 -29.30 17.99 0.43
CA SER A 58 -28.65 18.90 -0.52
C SER A 58 -29.72 19.47 -1.47
N PRO A 59 -29.89 20.81 -1.55
CA PRO A 59 -29.19 21.84 -0.76
C PRO A 59 -29.50 21.77 0.74
N VAL A 60 -28.58 22.27 1.56
CA VAL A 60 -28.76 22.44 3.01
C VAL A 60 -29.86 23.46 3.26
N VAL A 61 -30.69 23.24 4.28
CA VAL A 61 -31.79 24.15 4.65
C VAL A 61 -31.48 24.86 5.96
N ILE A 62 -31.57 26.18 5.94
CA ILE A 62 -31.52 27.04 7.13
C ILE A 62 -32.92 27.58 7.32
N THR A 63 -33.52 27.27 8.46
CA THR A 63 -34.89 27.63 8.80
C THR A 63 -34.87 28.83 9.74
N THR A 64 -35.79 29.77 9.51
CA THR A 64 -36.12 30.80 10.49
C THR A 64 -37.60 30.74 10.79
N THR A 65 -37.92 30.74 12.08
CA THR A 65 -39.29 30.78 12.60
C THR A 65 -39.48 32.13 13.27
N VAL A 66 -40.51 32.86 12.83
CA VAL A 66 -40.96 34.11 13.43
C VAL A 66 -42.23 33.83 14.21
N ARG A 67 -42.26 34.27 15.47
CA ARG A 67 -43.42 34.16 16.36
C ARG A 67 -43.84 35.51 16.89
N ASP A 68 -45.15 35.76 16.91
CA ASP A 68 -45.74 36.92 17.57
C ASP A 68 -46.11 36.62 19.05
N GLU A 69 -46.69 37.59 19.75
CA GLU A 69 -47.12 37.43 21.15
C GLU A 69 -48.37 36.56 21.33
N LEU A 70 -49.16 36.38 20.27
CA LEU A 70 -50.35 35.50 20.25
C LEU A 70 -49.99 34.04 19.96
N GLY A 71 -48.73 33.79 19.61
CA GLY A 71 -48.19 32.47 19.33
C GLY A 71 -48.39 31.99 17.89
N LEU A 72 -48.73 32.88 16.94
CA LEU A 72 -48.78 32.58 15.51
C LEU A 72 -47.37 32.43 14.95
N GLU A 73 -47.19 31.51 13.99
CA GLU A 73 -45.89 31.18 13.41
C GLU A 73 -45.85 31.48 11.91
N ALA A 74 -44.75 32.10 11.47
CA ALA A 74 -44.34 32.11 10.08
C ALA A 74 -42.95 31.49 9.95
N VAL A 75 -42.77 30.59 8.98
CA VAL A 75 -41.51 29.88 8.76
C VAL A 75 -40.98 30.20 7.36
N THR A 76 -39.70 30.57 7.27
CA THR A 76 -38.97 30.75 6.00
C THR A 76 -37.74 29.85 5.95
N HIS A 77 -37.34 29.48 4.74
CA HIS A 77 -36.23 28.59 4.48
C HIS A 77 -35.23 29.24 3.52
N PHE A 78 -33.95 29.14 3.83
CA PHE A 78 -32.84 29.43 2.91
C PHE A 78 -32.22 28.11 2.47
N GLN A 79 -31.98 27.98 1.17
CA GLN A 79 -31.34 26.80 0.58
C GLN A 79 -29.91 27.14 0.17
N VAL A 80 -28.95 26.37 0.70
CA VAL A 80 -27.52 26.56 0.43
C VAL A 80 -26.96 25.30 -0.24
N GLY A 81 -26.58 25.43 -1.52
CA GLY A 81 -26.07 24.33 -2.34
C GLY A 81 -24.57 24.39 -2.63
N GLY A 82 -24.06 23.29 -3.20
CA GLY A 82 -22.72 23.23 -3.79
C GLY A 82 -21.57 23.09 -2.78
N LEU A 83 -21.84 22.56 -1.59
CA LEU A 83 -20.78 22.00 -0.73
C LEU A 83 -20.42 20.61 -1.26
N PRO A 84 -19.14 20.22 -1.25
CA PRO A 84 -18.76 18.88 -1.60
C PRO A 84 -19.36 17.95 -0.57
N ASP A 85 -20.37 17.22 -1.01
CA ASP A 85 -20.63 15.89 -0.50
C ASP A 85 -19.33 15.07 -0.66
N CYS A 86 -18.83 14.56 0.46
CA CYS A 86 -17.43 14.15 0.61
C CYS A 86 -17.01 12.89 -0.23
N PRO A 87 -16.94 11.67 0.37
CA PRO A 87 -17.13 10.26 -0.17
C PRO A 87 -18.48 9.37 -0.25
N ARG A 88 -19.08 8.98 -1.41
CA ARG A 88 -20.49 8.41 -1.53
C ARG A 88 -20.59 6.98 -2.00
N TRP A 89 -21.42 6.16 -1.35
CA TRP A 89 -21.31 4.70 -1.42
C TRP A 89 -22.37 4.04 -2.34
N LEU A 90 -21.96 3.02 -3.13
CA LEU A 90 -22.72 2.38 -4.25
C LEU A 90 -22.28 0.91 -4.66
N SER A 91 -22.00 0.00 -3.72
CA SER A 91 -21.90 -1.49 -3.87
C SER A 91 -20.81 -2.20 -4.73
N THR A 92 -20.58 -3.51 -4.48
CA THR A 92 -19.22 -4.08 -4.29
C THR A 92 -18.83 -5.39 -5.03
N GLY A 93 -17.68 -6.05 -4.68
CA GLY A 93 -17.02 -7.08 -5.54
C GLY A 93 -16.02 -8.14 -5.01
N ARG A 94 -15.73 -9.17 -5.83
CA ARG A 94 -15.04 -10.44 -5.47
C ARG A 94 -13.69 -10.77 -6.10
N LEU A 95 -13.27 -11.98 -5.69
CA LEU A 95 -12.14 -12.85 -5.98
C LEU A 95 -12.32 -14.12 -5.11
N ALA A 96 -12.56 -15.33 -5.63
CA ALA A 96 -13.04 -16.48 -4.82
C ALA A 96 -11.95 -17.36 -4.18
N SER A 97 -10.78 -16.81 -3.94
CA SER A 97 -9.68 -17.41 -3.17
C SER A 97 -8.69 -16.32 -2.77
N ALA A 98 -7.95 -16.35 -1.65
CA ALA A 98 -6.93 -15.29 -1.45
C ALA A 98 -5.65 -15.47 -0.57
N ARG A 99 -4.88 -14.37 -0.52
CA ARG A 99 -3.41 -14.20 -0.39
C ARG A 99 -2.84 -13.47 0.88
N ARG A 100 -2.14 -12.30 0.82
CA ARG A 100 -1.85 -11.28 1.90
C ARG A 100 -0.41 -10.73 2.02
N GLY A 101 -0.20 -9.46 2.40
CA GLY A 101 1.09 -8.72 2.48
C GLY A 101 1.71 -8.34 1.12
N HIS A 102 1.83 -7.03 0.78
CA HIS A 102 1.81 -6.60 -0.64
C HIS A 102 2.50 -5.27 -1.05
N THR A 103 2.54 -5.01 -2.38
CA THR A 103 2.32 -3.67 -2.99
C THR A 103 1.35 -3.74 -4.21
N ALA A 104 1.01 -2.63 -4.88
CA ALA A 104 0.11 -2.62 -6.06
C ALA A 104 0.39 -1.45 -7.06
N THR A 105 0.01 -1.58 -8.34
CA THR A 105 0.23 -0.60 -9.43
C THR A 105 -0.65 -0.91 -10.66
N LEU A 106 -0.93 0.08 -11.52
CA LEU A 106 -1.57 -0.04 -12.85
C LEU A 106 -0.65 -0.73 -13.90
N LEU A 107 -1.04 -1.87 -14.50
CA LEU A 107 -0.64 -2.21 -15.89
C LEU A 107 -1.65 -1.56 -16.88
N PRO A 108 -1.41 -1.53 -18.20
CA PRO A 108 -1.63 -0.26 -18.90
C PRO A 108 -2.99 0.04 -19.48
N SER A 109 -3.51 -0.71 -20.47
CA SER A 109 -4.73 -0.26 -21.17
C SER A 109 -5.85 0.01 -20.15
N GLY A 110 -5.89 -0.85 -19.14
CA GLY A 110 -5.87 -0.45 -17.71
C GLY A 110 -5.41 -1.58 -16.80
N ARG A 111 -4.85 -2.65 -17.41
CA ARG A 111 -4.82 -4.06 -16.99
C ARG A 111 -3.95 -4.36 -15.79
N VAL A 112 -4.08 -5.54 -15.18
CA VAL A 112 -3.36 -5.90 -13.95
C VAL A 112 -2.94 -7.34 -13.80
N LEU A 113 -2.72 -7.78 -12.56
CA LEU A 113 -1.89 -8.88 -12.15
C LEU A 113 -2.28 -9.23 -10.70
N VAL A 114 -2.61 -10.50 -10.41
CA VAL A 114 -2.61 -11.02 -9.02
C VAL A 114 -1.76 -12.29 -8.93
N THR A 115 -0.61 -12.22 -8.23
CA THR A 115 0.53 -13.21 -8.16
C THR A 115 0.92 -13.60 -6.69
N GLY A 116 2.07 -14.27 -6.38
CA GLY A 116 2.80 -14.50 -5.09
C GLY A 116 2.16 -15.21 -3.85
N GLY A 117 2.73 -16.27 -3.21
CA GLY A 117 2.32 -16.58 -1.81
C GLY A 117 2.39 -17.92 -0.96
N PHE A 118 1.28 -18.39 -0.33
CA PHE A 118 1.00 -19.49 0.64
C PHE A 118 -0.52 -19.75 0.73
N ASN A 119 -1.14 -20.89 1.08
CA ASN A 119 -2.61 -20.80 1.38
C ASN A 119 -3.19 -21.68 2.45
N GLY A 120 -2.33 -22.15 3.30
CA GLY A 120 -2.69 -23.18 4.22
C GLY A 120 -2.80 -24.54 3.56
N SER A 121 -2.42 -24.76 2.27
CA SER A 121 -2.68 -26.05 1.56
C SER A 121 -1.77 -26.56 0.23
N GLY A 122 -1.85 -25.23 -0.30
CA GLY A 122 -0.95 -24.13 -0.86
C GLY A 122 -0.99 -23.76 -2.39
N PRO A 123 0.05 -23.14 -3.05
CA PRO A 123 0.32 -21.80 -3.69
C PRO A 123 0.00 -21.50 -5.22
N VAL A 124 -0.68 -20.41 -5.71
CA VAL A 124 -1.19 -20.39 -7.11
C VAL A 124 -0.19 -20.69 -8.21
N ALA A 125 -0.81 -21.19 -9.25
CA ALA A 125 -0.48 -20.92 -10.62
C ALA A 125 -1.30 -19.75 -11.22
N THR A 126 -2.62 -19.58 -11.04
CA THR A 126 -3.42 -18.60 -11.83
C THR A 126 -3.61 -17.19 -11.23
N SER A 127 -3.87 -16.23 -12.12
CA SER A 127 -4.83 -15.12 -11.92
C SER A 127 -5.93 -15.27 -12.97
N GLU A 128 -6.89 -14.34 -13.14
CA GLU A 128 -8.03 -14.35 -14.10
C GLU A 128 -8.33 -12.90 -14.69
N VAL A 129 -9.57 -12.34 -14.83
CA VAL A 129 -9.90 -11.11 -15.68
C VAL A 129 -10.71 -9.93 -15.01
N TYR A 130 -10.69 -8.65 -15.50
CA TYR A 130 -11.29 -7.45 -14.80
C TYR A 130 -11.75 -6.14 -15.58
N GLU A 131 -12.32 -6.05 -16.78
CA GLU A 131 -12.67 -4.76 -17.50
C GLU A 131 -13.71 -3.74 -16.84
N PRO A 132 -13.39 -2.57 -16.19
CA PRO A 132 -14.56 -1.39 -15.08
C PRO A 132 -15.99 -1.20 -15.35
N ALA A 133 -16.51 -2.33 -15.68
CA ALA A 133 -17.62 -2.35 -16.55
C ALA A 133 -18.43 -3.63 -16.44
N THR A 134 -17.96 -4.79 -16.93
CA THR A 134 -18.77 -6.04 -17.07
C THR A 134 -17.98 -7.34 -16.80
N GLY A 135 -18.46 -8.25 -15.93
CA GLY A 135 -17.69 -9.24 -15.12
C GLY A 135 -17.28 -10.65 -15.64
N THR A 136 -16.15 -11.20 -15.14
CA THR A 136 -15.52 -12.56 -15.39
C THR A 136 -14.31 -12.89 -14.46
N TRP A 137 -13.93 -14.16 -14.23
CA TRP A 137 -12.55 -14.71 -13.97
C TRP A 137 -12.55 -16.10 -14.75
N THR A 138 -11.59 -16.51 -15.62
CA THR A 138 -11.64 -17.80 -16.41
C THR A 138 -10.25 -18.53 -16.52
N LYS A 139 -9.86 -19.39 -17.49
CA LYS A 139 -8.66 -20.30 -17.44
C LYS A 139 -7.42 -19.90 -18.32
N THR A 140 -6.22 -20.50 -18.12
CA THR A 140 -4.92 -19.82 -18.42
C THR A 140 -3.66 -20.69 -18.65
N GLY A 141 -2.71 -20.22 -19.50
CA GLY A 141 -1.34 -20.73 -19.80
C GLY A 141 -0.25 -20.35 -18.77
N GLY A 142 0.99 -19.94 -19.14
CA GLY A 142 2.07 -19.59 -18.18
C GLY A 142 3.53 -19.93 -18.57
N MET A 143 4.38 -20.24 -17.58
CA MET A 143 5.34 -21.37 -17.61
C MET A 143 5.31 -22.07 -16.24
N ALA A 144 5.74 -23.34 -16.09
CA ALA A 144 5.39 -24.15 -14.91
C ALA A 144 6.42 -24.17 -13.76
N SER A 145 6.66 -23.04 -13.06
CA SER A 145 7.34 -23.01 -11.76
C SER A 145 7.11 -21.74 -10.93
N VAL A 146 7.09 -21.83 -9.59
CA VAL A 146 6.35 -20.90 -8.69
C VAL A 146 7.23 -20.15 -7.68
N ARG A 147 6.80 -19.02 -7.07
CA ARG A 147 7.51 -18.26 -6.02
C ARG A 147 6.77 -17.09 -5.30
N TYR A 148 6.70 -17.01 -3.96
CA TYR A 148 6.03 -15.88 -3.25
C TYR A 148 6.77 -14.57 -3.23
N GLY A 149 6.15 -13.51 -2.71
CA GLY A 149 6.81 -12.30 -2.25
C GLY A 149 7.27 -11.48 -3.42
N HIS A 150 6.51 -10.46 -3.79
CA HIS A 150 6.90 -9.57 -4.87
C HIS A 150 6.18 -8.25 -4.77
N THR A 151 6.43 -7.38 -5.74
CA THR A 151 5.95 -6.00 -5.73
C THR A 151 5.38 -5.53 -7.07
N ALA A 152 5.22 -4.22 -7.26
CA ALA A 152 4.43 -3.64 -8.31
C ALA A 152 5.11 -2.39 -8.89
N THR A 153 5.17 -2.26 -10.22
CA THR A 153 5.64 -1.04 -10.92
C THR A 153 5.34 -1.04 -12.41
N LEU A 154 5.09 0.14 -12.98
CA LEU A 154 4.94 0.52 -14.38
C LEU A 154 6.08 0.07 -15.33
N LEU A 155 5.72 -0.35 -16.54
CA LEU A 155 6.62 -0.52 -17.68
C LEU A 155 5.85 -0.30 -19.01
N PRO A 156 6.10 0.77 -19.79
CA PRO A 156 5.29 1.09 -20.97
C PRO A 156 5.33 0.09 -22.13
N SER A 157 6.51 -0.40 -22.55
CA SER A 157 6.61 -1.43 -23.60
C SER A 157 6.33 -2.84 -23.06
N GLY A 158 6.87 -3.14 -21.88
CA GLY A 158 6.22 -3.94 -20.88
C GLY A 158 6.61 -5.41 -20.82
N ARG A 159 7.24 -5.83 -19.71
CA ARG A 159 7.47 -7.23 -19.32
C ARG A 159 7.46 -7.37 -17.78
N VAL A 160 6.82 -8.42 -17.26
CA VAL A 160 6.62 -8.68 -15.80
C VAL A 160 7.69 -9.61 -15.26
N LEU A 161 7.93 -9.58 -13.95
CA LEU A 161 9.07 -10.13 -13.21
C LEU A 161 8.57 -10.86 -11.95
N VAL A 162 9.08 -12.05 -11.60
CA VAL A 162 8.94 -12.64 -10.22
C VAL A 162 9.89 -13.83 -9.91
N THR A 163 11.03 -13.69 -9.21
CA THR A 163 11.78 -14.84 -8.59
C THR A 163 12.54 -14.59 -7.29
N GLY A 164 12.32 -15.54 -6.38
CA GLY A 164 13.07 -16.07 -5.23
C GLY A 164 13.03 -17.62 -5.31
N GLY A 165 13.83 -18.43 -4.59
CA GLY A 165 14.10 -19.82 -5.07
C GLY A 165 14.51 -20.98 -4.13
N THR A 166 13.53 -21.76 -3.67
CA THR A 166 13.51 -22.49 -2.39
C THR A 166 12.28 -23.43 -2.39
N ASN A 167 12.25 -24.51 -1.59
CA ASN A 167 11.38 -25.70 -1.73
C ASN A 167 10.49 -26.09 -0.49
N ASN A 168 10.00 -25.09 0.27
CA ASN A 168 9.89 -25.01 1.75
C ASN A 168 11.21 -25.19 2.46
N ALA A 169 12.25 -24.97 1.67
CA ALA A 169 13.36 -25.90 1.72
C ALA A 169 14.43 -25.59 0.68
N THR A 170 15.28 -26.58 0.37
CA THR A 170 16.54 -26.58 -0.42
C THR A 170 16.55 -26.08 -1.89
N GLU A 171 17.29 -24.98 -2.14
CA GLU A 171 18.16 -24.62 -3.30
C GLU A 171 17.83 -24.98 -4.79
N LEU A 172 18.02 -24.02 -5.71
CA LEU A 172 18.61 -24.20 -7.08
C LEU A 172 19.01 -22.84 -7.73
N ALA A 173 19.14 -22.73 -9.07
CA ALA A 173 19.64 -21.56 -9.80
C ALA A 173 18.58 -20.62 -10.46
N THR A 174 17.46 -21.15 -10.95
CA THR A 174 16.60 -20.55 -12.00
C THR A 174 15.74 -19.29 -11.67
N ALA A 175 15.26 -18.56 -12.69
CA ALA A 175 14.66 -17.19 -12.60
C ALA A 175 13.24 -17.03 -13.21
N GLU A 176 12.65 -15.81 -13.36
CA GLU A 176 11.40 -15.48 -14.13
C GLU A 176 11.18 -14.01 -14.55
N VAL A 177 10.80 -13.77 -15.82
CA VAL A 177 10.19 -12.54 -16.40
C VAL A 177 9.31 -12.98 -17.63
N TYR A 178 8.52 -12.15 -18.35
CA TYR A 178 7.74 -12.52 -19.59
C TYR A 178 7.05 -11.39 -20.45
N ASP A 179 6.28 -11.77 -21.50
CA ASP A 179 5.63 -10.97 -22.59
C ASP A 179 4.30 -10.21 -22.29
N PRO A 180 4.00 -9.10 -23.00
CA PRO A 180 2.77 -8.27 -22.96
C PRO A 180 1.35 -8.86 -22.96
N ALA A 181 1.06 -9.99 -23.60
CA ALA A 181 -0.20 -10.12 -24.37
C ALA A 181 -0.69 -11.57 -24.59
N THR A 182 0.03 -12.59 -24.11
CA THR A 182 -0.04 -13.97 -24.68
C THR A 182 -0.23 -15.15 -23.69
N GLY A 183 0.40 -16.32 -23.96
CA GLY A 183 0.47 -17.51 -23.11
C GLY A 183 1.85 -17.88 -22.54
N THR A 184 2.99 -17.32 -23.00
CA THR A 184 4.36 -17.88 -22.76
C THR A 184 5.40 -16.96 -22.08
N TRP A 185 6.52 -17.57 -21.62
CA TRP A 185 7.69 -17.04 -20.88
C TRP A 185 8.98 -17.79 -21.36
N THR A 186 10.19 -17.36 -20.97
CA THR A 186 11.52 -17.89 -21.36
C THR A 186 12.53 -17.81 -20.22
N GLY A 187 13.45 -18.78 -20.12
CA GLY A 187 14.68 -18.70 -19.31
C GLY A 187 15.97 -18.54 -20.12
N THR A 188 17.00 -17.89 -19.54
CA THR A 188 18.25 -17.59 -20.25
C THR A 188 19.50 -17.42 -19.37
N ALA A 189 19.75 -16.26 -18.74
CA ALA A 189 21.09 -15.88 -18.30
C ALA A 189 21.42 -16.34 -16.86
N SER A 190 21.86 -17.60 -16.71
CA SER A 190 22.26 -18.22 -15.45
C SER A 190 23.53 -17.60 -14.86
N MET A 191 23.59 -17.47 -13.53
CA MET A 191 24.84 -17.24 -12.79
C MET A 191 25.34 -18.60 -12.24
N ALA A 192 24.81 -19.01 -11.09
CA ALA A 192 25.08 -20.27 -10.40
C ALA A 192 23.96 -20.55 -9.36
N SER A 193 24.22 -21.46 -8.40
CA SER A 193 23.33 -21.77 -7.26
C SER A 193 22.87 -20.51 -6.52
N ALA A 194 21.57 -20.21 -6.57
CA ALA A 194 21.07 -18.84 -6.43
C ALA A 194 20.59 -18.43 -5.01
N ARG A 195 19.79 -17.36 -4.89
CA ARG A 195 19.53 -16.37 -3.81
C ARG A 195 18.70 -16.64 -2.50
N ARG A 196 17.45 -16.21 -2.13
CA ARG A 196 16.26 -15.51 -2.74
C ARG A 196 16.35 -13.98 -2.88
N GLY A 197 15.23 -13.32 -3.22
CA GLY A 197 15.16 -11.97 -3.78
C GLY A 197 15.61 -10.79 -2.91
N HIS A 198 15.00 -9.61 -3.06
CA HIS A 198 15.70 -8.32 -2.89
C HIS A 198 14.87 -7.17 -2.25
N THR A 199 14.73 -6.04 -2.97
CA THR A 199 13.79 -4.89 -2.95
C THR A 199 13.94 -4.31 -4.37
N MET A 200 12.99 -3.57 -4.92
CA MET A 200 13.17 -2.88 -6.21
C MET A 200 12.32 -1.63 -6.31
N THR A 201 12.93 -0.55 -6.78
CA THR A 201 12.26 0.71 -7.13
C THR A 201 12.66 1.11 -8.56
N LEU A 202 11.73 1.58 -9.40
CA LEU A 202 12.07 2.22 -10.70
C LEU A 202 12.46 3.67 -10.45
N LEU A 203 13.37 4.27 -11.22
CA LEU A 203 13.50 5.74 -11.29
C LEU A 203 12.93 6.24 -12.61
N PRO A 204 12.26 7.42 -12.65
CA PRO A 204 11.36 7.94 -14.28
C PRO A 204 12.04 7.79 -15.66
N SER A 205 13.29 7.35 -15.76
CA SER A 205 13.96 7.13 -17.06
C SER A 205 14.65 5.77 -17.18
N GLY A 206 14.40 4.83 -16.27
CA GLY A 206 14.60 3.40 -16.54
C GLY A 206 15.03 2.52 -15.37
N ARG A 207 16.07 2.90 -14.65
CA ARG A 207 16.83 2.00 -13.75
C ARG A 207 16.12 1.51 -12.50
N VAL A 208 16.70 0.47 -11.90
CA VAL A 208 16.25 -0.23 -10.67
C VAL A 208 17.40 -0.30 -9.63
N LEU A 209 17.19 -0.92 -8.45
CA LEU A 209 18.20 -1.31 -7.42
C LEU A 209 17.75 -2.62 -6.73
N VAL A 210 18.64 -3.43 -6.13
CA VAL A 210 18.31 -4.70 -5.43
C VAL A 210 19.10 -4.97 -4.15
N THR A 211 18.50 -5.73 -3.21
CA THR A 211 19.14 -6.16 -1.95
C THR A 211 18.67 -7.55 -1.43
N GLY A 212 18.13 -7.66 -0.22
CA GLY A 212 17.41 -8.78 0.39
C GLY A 212 18.27 -9.89 0.98
N GLY A 213 18.63 -9.79 2.26
CA GLY A 213 18.47 -10.95 3.17
C GLY A 213 19.63 -11.50 3.99
N PHE A 214 19.42 -12.74 4.46
CA PHE A 214 20.05 -13.35 5.64
C PHE A 214 21.32 -14.18 5.36
N ASN A 215 22.11 -14.38 6.41
CA ASN A 215 22.63 -15.71 6.72
C ASN A 215 22.51 -15.91 8.23
N THR A 216 22.53 -17.17 8.69
CA THR A 216 22.58 -17.52 10.12
C THR A 216 23.87 -17.07 10.82
N SER A 217 24.92 -16.72 10.06
CA SER A 217 26.09 -16.02 10.58
C SER A 217 25.80 -14.53 10.81
N ALA A 218 25.24 -13.83 9.81
CA ALA A 218 24.71 -12.47 9.91
C ALA A 218 23.90 -12.06 8.66
N ILE A 219 22.92 -11.16 8.82
CA ILE A 219 22.07 -10.64 7.73
C ILE A 219 22.76 -9.55 6.92
N LEU A 220 22.80 -9.72 5.61
CA LEU A 220 23.41 -8.78 4.67
C LEU A 220 22.49 -7.59 4.33
N ALA A 221 23.10 -6.41 4.19
CA ALA A 221 22.61 -5.17 3.61
C ALA A 221 22.64 -5.10 2.08
N THR A 222 23.31 -6.08 1.43
CA THR A 222 24.09 -6.08 0.15
C THR A 222 23.34 -5.75 -1.18
N ALA A 223 23.98 -5.75 -2.36
CA ALA A 223 23.34 -5.38 -3.65
C ALA A 223 23.99 -5.98 -4.94
N GLU A 224 23.18 -6.17 -6.00
CA GLU A 224 23.57 -6.66 -7.35
C GLU A 224 23.36 -5.56 -8.44
N VAL A 225 22.80 -5.76 -9.67
CA VAL A 225 22.53 -4.66 -10.66
C VAL A 225 21.47 -4.93 -11.77
N TYR A 226 20.74 -3.89 -12.26
CA TYR A 226 19.88 -3.91 -13.46
C TYR A 226 19.31 -2.55 -13.98
N ASP A 227 18.90 -2.46 -15.27
CA ASP A 227 18.16 -1.36 -15.97
C ASP A 227 17.47 -1.91 -17.27
N PRO A 228 16.29 -1.40 -17.66
CA PRO A 228 15.53 -1.56 -18.91
C PRO A 228 15.58 -2.71 -19.92
N ALA A 229 16.64 -3.49 -20.13
CA ALA A 229 16.88 -3.98 -21.48
C ALA A 229 17.62 -5.32 -21.66
N THR A 230 18.45 -5.73 -20.71
CA THR A 230 19.43 -6.82 -20.91
C THR A 230 19.05 -8.14 -20.24
N GLY A 231 18.24 -8.11 -19.19
CA GLY A 231 17.99 -9.22 -18.28
C GLY A 231 19.28 -9.70 -17.62
N THR A 232 19.85 -8.92 -16.68
CA THR A 232 21.22 -9.19 -16.19
C THR A 232 21.54 -9.00 -14.73
N TRP A 233 22.66 -9.71 -14.43
CA TRP A 233 23.53 -9.77 -13.24
C TRP A 233 25.06 -9.87 -13.60
N THR A 234 25.95 -10.35 -12.70
CA THR A 234 27.17 -9.57 -12.33
C THR A 234 28.46 -10.29 -11.81
N LYS A 235 29.54 -9.51 -11.45
CA LYS A 235 30.29 -9.55 -10.14
C LYS A 235 31.36 -8.41 -9.92
N THR A 236 31.52 -7.81 -8.71
CA THR A 236 32.76 -7.09 -8.23
C THR A 236 32.87 -6.90 -6.68
N GLY A 237 33.34 -5.74 -6.11
CA GLY A 237 33.52 -5.44 -4.66
C GLY A 237 33.21 -3.99 -4.20
N SER A 238 33.18 -3.70 -2.88
CA SER A 238 32.39 -2.57 -2.27
C SER A 238 32.62 -2.30 -0.76
N MET A 239 31.73 -1.49 -0.13
CA MET A 239 31.28 -1.68 1.27
C MET A 239 29.98 -2.52 1.30
N ALA A 240 29.84 -3.44 2.28
CA ALA A 240 28.92 -4.59 2.17
C ALA A 240 28.45 -5.26 3.47
N SER A 241 29.29 -5.27 4.52
CA SER A 241 29.09 -6.16 5.66
C SER A 241 27.89 -5.79 6.53
N VAL A 242 26.78 -6.50 6.35
CA VAL A 242 25.61 -6.69 7.25
C VAL A 242 24.70 -5.48 7.54
N ARG A 243 23.36 -5.62 7.38
CA ARG A 243 22.25 -4.70 7.79
C ARG A 243 20.91 -5.32 7.39
N ARG A 244 19.84 -5.05 8.14
CA ARG A 244 18.48 -5.55 7.87
C ARG A 244 17.66 -4.72 6.85
N GLY A 245 16.53 -5.26 6.37
CA GLY A 245 15.86 -5.13 5.04
C GLY A 245 14.83 -4.04 4.79
N HIS A 246 15.16 -3.03 3.99
CA HIS A 246 14.30 -1.87 3.78
C HIS A 246 13.97 -1.54 2.32
N THR A 247 13.08 -0.57 2.18
CA THR A 247 12.39 -0.18 0.95
C THR A 247 12.76 1.22 0.46
N ALA A 248 12.17 1.62 -0.67
CA ALA A 248 12.22 2.96 -1.22
C ALA A 248 10.86 3.30 -1.88
N THR A 249 10.50 4.57 -1.93
CA THR A 249 9.10 5.08 -2.08
C THR A 249 9.17 6.60 -2.30
N VAL A 250 8.53 7.15 -3.33
CA VAL A 250 8.93 8.39 -4.07
C VAL A 250 9.00 9.70 -3.24
N LEU A 251 9.45 10.84 -3.82
CA LEU A 251 9.43 12.31 -3.53
C LEU A 251 9.81 13.08 -4.85
N PRO A 252 10.12 14.40 -5.00
CA PRO A 252 10.61 14.96 -6.29
C PRO A 252 12.05 14.76 -6.82
N SER A 253 12.13 14.48 -8.13
CA SER A 253 13.27 14.52 -9.07
C SER A 253 14.33 13.39 -9.14
N GLY A 254 14.31 12.34 -8.30
CA GLY A 254 15.18 11.14 -8.45
C GLY A 254 16.00 10.59 -7.25
N ARG A 255 15.83 11.14 -6.05
CA ARG A 255 16.80 11.33 -4.96
C ARG A 255 16.44 10.36 -3.75
N VAL A 256 17.06 9.16 -3.59
CA VAL A 256 16.55 7.90 -2.88
C VAL A 256 17.11 7.52 -1.42
N LEU A 257 16.89 6.32 -0.80
CA LEU A 257 16.96 6.14 0.70
C LEU A 257 17.40 4.76 1.33
N VAL A 258 18.04 4.74 2.54
CA VAL A 258 18.68 3.60 3.30
C VAL A 258 18.03 3.27 4.70
N THR A 259 16.86 3.78 5.07
CA THR A 259 16.37 3.64 6.48
C THR A 259 15.35 2.53 6.72
N GLY A 260 15.42 1.85 7.89
CA GLY A 260 14.51 0.73 8.19
C GLY A 260 14.43 0.09 9.58
N GLY A 261 15.06 0.58 10.65
CA GLY A 261 14.88 0.18 12.08
C GLY A 261 15.22 -1.21 12.59
N SER A 262 14.67 -2.27 12.01
CA SER A 262 14.66 -3.59 12.67
C SER A 262 16.02 -4.24 12.70
N ASN A 263 16.48 -4.65 13.87
CA ASN A 263 17.84 -5.13 14.12
C ASN A 263 17.93 -6.66 14.32
N ASP A 264 16.80 -7.39 14.38
CA ASP A 264 16.75 -8.72 15.02
C ASP A 264 15.83 -9.81 14.41
N VAL A 265 16.16 -11.08 14.67
CA VAL A 265 15.45 -12.33 14.30
C VAL A 265 14.27 -12.62 15.22
N VAL A 266 14.30 -12.11 16.45
CA VAL A 266 13.31 -12.35 17.52
C VAL A 266 12.54 -11.05 17.85
N PRO A 267 11.60 -11.07 18.81
CA PRO A 267 11.38 -9.98 19.76
C PRO A 267 12.23 -10.07 21.06
N TYR A 268 12.22 -9.00 21.87
CA TYR A 268 12.87 -8.86 23.19
C TYR A 268 14.41 -8.72 23.16
N SER A 269 14.87 -7.61 22.56
CA SER A 269 16.26 -7.31 22.19
C SER A 269 16.59 -5.80 22.18
N THR A 270 17.47 -5.32 21.29
CA THR A 270 17.86 -3.89 21.18
C THR A 270 18.20 -3.47 19.74
N ILE A 271 17.96 -2.20 19.40
CA ILE A 271 18.16 -1.57 18.08
C ILE A 271 19.55 -0.90 17.98
N LEU A 272 20.19 -1.00 16.82
CA LEU A 272 21.23 -0.06 16.39
C LEU A 272 20.63 0.90 15.35
N ALA A 273 20.70 2.21 15.62
CA ALA A 273 19.72 3.16 15.09
C ALA A 273 20.08 3.85 13.76
N THR A 274 21.31 3.82 13.26
CA THR A 274 21.71 4.70 12.14
C THR A 274 21.10 4.27 10.80
N ALA A 275 20.50 5.21 10.09
CA ALA A 275 20.52 5.28 8.63
C ALA A 275 21.42 6.44 8.22
N GLU A 276 21.18 7.02 7.04
CA GLU A 276 22.27 7.50 6.10
C GLU A 276 21.93 10.02 3.93
N VAL A 277 20.75 10.53 3.45
CA VAL A 277 20.63 11.46 2.35
C VAL A 277 21.37 10.88 1.11
N TYR A 278 20.91 9.79 0.46
CA TYR A 278 21.69 8.95 -0.51
C TYR A 278 22.01 9.59 -1.88
N ASP A 279 22.77 8.99 -2.82
CA ASP A 279 23.10 9.60 -4.13
C ASP A 279 22.71 8.80 -5.39
N PRO A 280 21.85 9.33 -6.29
CA PRO A 280 21.47 8.74 -7.58
C PRO A 280 22.28 9.22 -8.78
N ALA A 281 23.30 10.04 -8.58
CA ALA A 281 24.41 10.00 -9.52
C ALA A 281 25.21 8.70 -9.35
N THR A 282 25.04 7.88 -8.29
CA THR A 282 26.16 7.01 -7.85
C THR A 282 25.88 5.70 -7.11
N GLY A 283 24.75 5.54 -6.42
CA GLY A 283 24.53 4.42 -5.52
C GLY A 283 24.96 4.59 -4.03
N ALA A 284 25.00 5.79 -3.42
CA ALA A 284 25.80 6.05 -2.17
C ALA A 284 25.10 6.47 -0.82
N TRP A 285 25.93 6.87 0.22
CA TRP A 285 25.80 6.91 1.74
C TRP A 285 26.48 8.14 2.47
N THR A 286 26.17 8.63 3.71
CA THR A 286 26.63 8.18 5.09
C THR A 286 26.01 8.93 6.36
N LYS A 287 25.36 8.25 7.35
CA LYS A 287 24.82 8.62 8.75
C LYS A 287 23.62 9.62 9.05
N THR A 288 22.63 9.29 9.95
CA THR A 288 21.35 10.04 10.38
C THR A 288 21.15 10.51 11.84
N GLY A 289 20.21 11.48 12.00
CA GLY A 289 19.18 11.56 13.08
C GLY A 289 17.74 11.17 12.63
N SER A 290 16.84 10.82 13.56
CA SER A 290 15.74 9.87 13.31
C SER A 290 14.62 9.81 14.35
N MET A 291 14.57 8.74 15.15
CA MET A 291 13.45 8.23 15.95
C MET A 291 12.96 9.19 17.03
N VAL A 292 11.65 9.50 17.05
CA VAL A 292 10.97 9.71 18.35
C VAL A 292 10.36 8.42 18.86
N SER A 293 9.95 7.48 18.01
CA SER A 293 9.59 6.15 18.50
C SER A 293 10.36 5.04 17.74
N PRO A 294 10.87 3.97 18.40
CA PRO A 294 11.55 2.85 17.70
C PRO A 294 10.64 1.70 17.22
N ARG A 295 10.70 1.37 15.92
CA ARG A 295 9.54 0.99 15.09
C ARG A 295 9.22 -0.50 15.02
N LEU A 296 8.38 -0.91 14.07
CA LEU A 296 8.47 -2.06 13.15
C LEU A 296 7.92 -1.54 11.79
N GLY A 297 8.39 -1.97 10.62
CA GLY A 297 7.86 -1.52 9.32
C GLY A 297 7.79 -0.01 9.11
N HIS A 298 6.67 0.53 8.58
CA HIS A 298 6.21 1.94 8.63
C HIS A 298 4.97 2.18 7.73
N THR A 299 4.62 3.45 7.47
CA THR A 299 4.19 3.85 6.11
C THR A 299 4.75 5.21 5.66
N ALA A 300 4.76 5.44 4.34
CA ALA A 300 5.49 6.49 3.64
C ALA A 300 4.74 7.02 2.43
N THR A 301 4.68 8.34 2.27
CA THR A 301 3.66 8.97 1.41
C THR A 301 4.13 9.85 0.25
N VAL A 302 3.54 11.04 0.01
CA VAL A 302 3.21 11.52 -1.38
C VAL A 302 3.26 13.06 -1.72
N LEU A 303 3.70 14.03 -0.89
CA LEU A 303 3.40 15.47 -1.15
C LEU A 303 4.31 16.34 -2.07
N PRO A 304 3.76 17.39 -2.73
CA PRO A 304 4.30 17.90 -4.00
C PRO A 304 5.16 19.17 -3.95
N SER A 305 5.11 19.98 -2.89
CA SER A 305 6.15 21.01 -2.69
C SER A 305 7.51 20.33 -2.46
N GLY A 306 7.48 19.13 -1.86
CA GLY A 306 8.37 18.06 -2.32
C GLY A 306 8.63 16.94 -1.34
N ARG A 307 7.68 16.61 -0.47
CA ARG A 307 7.99 15.87 0.75
C ARG A 307 6.89 14.91 1.26
N VAL A 308 6.81 14.79 2.57
CA VAL A 308 6.78 13.49 3.23
C VAL A 308 5.40 12.92 3.58
N LEU A 309 4.95 13.16 4.80
CA LEU A 309 4.47 12.12 5.72
C LEU A 309 5.20 10.79 5.70
N VAL A 310 5.69 10.48 6.89
CA VAL A 310 6.10 9.16 7.33
C VAL A 310 5.68 9.06 8.79
N ALA A 311 5.41 7.83 9.21
CA ALA A 311 4.98 7.61 10.58
C ALA A 311 5.15 6.16 10.99
N GLY A 312 5.28 5.95 12.31
CA GLY A 312 5.07 4.76 13.12
C GLY A 312 5.59 3.42 12.59
N GLY A 313 5.49 2.30 13.28
CA GLY A 313 5.52 2.10 14.70
C GLY A 313 5.12 0.68 15.09
N MET A 314 5.96 0.04 15.92
CA MET A 314 5.49 -0.93 16.92
C MET A 314 4.80 -0.12 18.02
N GLU A 315 4.88 -0.53 19.26
CA GLU A 315 5.33 0.42 20.28
C GLU A 315 6.29 -0.40 21.09
N GLN A 316 5.76 -0.97 22.15
CA GLN A 316 5.72 -2.39 22.48
C GLN A 316 4.30 -2.93 22.21
N TYR A 317 3.43 -2.05 21.70
CA TYR A 317 1.99 -2.11 21.80
C TYR A 317 1.30 -1.60 20.55
N TYR A 318 0.03 -2.01 20.42
CA TYR A 318 -0.97 -1.27 19.68
C TYR A 318 -1.13 0.10 20.41
N LEU A 319 -0.20 1.04 20.22
CA LEU A 319 -0.16 2.45 20.74
C LEU A 319 -0.13 3.47 19.57
N ALA A 320 0.69 4.55 19.52
CA ALA A 320 0.45 5.59 18.49
C ALA A 320 1.56 6.69 18.22
N THR A 321 2.01 6.87 16.93
CA THR A 321 2.91 7.92 16.33
C THR A 321 2.95 8.31 14.74
N ALA A 322 2.44 9.47 14.19
CA ALA A 322 2.78 10.15 12.87
C ALA A 322 3.33 11.65 12.75
N GLU A 323 4.14 12.00 11.71
CA GLU A 323 5.05 13.22 11.69
C GLU A 323 5.54 13.76 10.33
N GLU A 324 5.92 15.03 10.41
CA GLU A 324 6.68 15.88 9.50
C GLU A 324 8.21 15.85 9.61
N TYR A 325 8.83 15.66 8.46
CA TYR A 325 10.26 15.60 8.28
C TYR A 325 10.55 16.04 6.85
N GLU A 326 11.51 16.94 6.67
CA GLU A 326 11.86 17.43 5.35
C GLU A 326 12.89 16.50 4.68
N PRO A 327 12.63 16.00 3.46
CA PRO A 327 13.64 15.37 2.64
C PRO A 327 14.82 16.30 2.34
N GLU A 328 14.55 17.60 2.26
CA GLU A 328 15.57 18.62 2.09
C GLU A 328 16.41 18.83 3.35
N THR A 329 15.91 18.51 4.57
CA THR A 329 16.57 18.95 5.84
C THR A 329 16.56 18.00 7.05
N GLY A 330 15.45 17.96 7.81
CA GLY A 330 15.52 18.33 9.23
C GLY A 330 14.57 19.47 9.67
N THR A 331 13.31 19.16 10.03
CA THR A 331 12.30 20.17 10.49
C THR A 331 11.73 19.86 11.88
N TRP A 332 11.17 20.88 12.56
CA TRP A 332 10.94 20.89 14.03
C TRP A 332 9.54 21.48 14.36
N THR A 333 8.59 20.65 14.83
CA THR A 333 7.12 20.91 14.92
C THR A 333 6.44 19.85 15.83
N SER A 334 5.10 19.67 15.85
CA SER A 334 4.34 18.73 16.74
C SER A 334 2.94 18.37 16.19
N THR A 335 2.37 17.22 16.59
CA THR A 335 1.41 16.44 15.73
C THR A 335 0.18 15.80 16.45
N ALA A 336 -0.77 15.13 15.74
CA ALA A 336 -2.04 14.61 16.32
C ALA A 336 -2.35 13.11 16.12
N ARG A 337 -2.46 12.38 17.24
CA ARG A 337 -3.12 11.06 17.35
C ARG A 337 -4.61 11.30 17.48
N MET A 338 -5.46 10.34 17.23
CA MET A 338 -6.87 10.47 17.49
C MET A 338 -7.37 9.11 18.05
N ALA A 339 -8.54 8.64 17.64
CA ALA A 339 -9.28 7.54 18.24
C ALA A 339 -8.53 6.29 18.72
N SER A 340 -7.96 5.47 17.83
CA SER A 340 -7.59 4.11 18.26
C SER A 340 -6.03 3.87 18.22
N ALA A 341 -5.44 2.71 18.60
CA ALA A 341 -3.99 2.40 18.75
C ALA A 341 -3.40 1.13 17.97
N ARG A 342 -2.11 0.99 17.50
CA ARG A 342 -1.67 -0.08 16.48
C ARG A 342 -0.17 -0.52 16.15
N ARG A 343 0.06 -1.39 15.10
CA ARG A 343 1.27 -1.79 14.26
C ARG A 343 1.09 -2.81 13.04
N GLU A 344 0.69 -2.39 11.84
CA GLU A 344 0.47 -3.10 10.50
C GLU A 344 -0.54 -2.37 9.53
N PRO A 345 -0.13 -1.56 8.53
CA PRO A 345 -1.02 -0.78 7.63
C PRO A 345 -1.67 -1.28 6.32
N THR A 346 -2.36 -0.34 5.66
CA THR A 346 -1.85 0.27 4.41
C THR A 346 -1.91 1.80 4.49
N ALA A 347 -2.62 2.47 3.57
CA ALA A 347 -2.97 3.87 3.50
C ALA A 347 -3.56 4.10 2.10
N THR A 348 -4.88 4.26 1.96
CA THR A 348 -5.59 4.54 0.68
C THR A 348 -5.81 6.04 0.49
N LEU A 349 -5.06 6.67 -0.42
CA LEU A 349 -4.80 8.12 -0.57
C LEU A 349 -5.52 8.63 -1.80
N LEU A 350 -6.06 9.83 -1.64
CA LEU A 350 -7.35 10.15 -2.20
C LEU A 350 -7.33 11.59 -2.74
N SER A 351 -7.67 11.78 -4.03
CA SER A 351 -7.69 12.97 -4.92
C SER A 351 -7.67 14.38 -4.34
N SER A 352 -8.25 14.62 -3.18
CA SER A 352 -8.21 15.86 -2.41
C SER A 352 -6.85 16.10 -1.78
N GLY A 353 -6.07 15.05 -1.57
CA GLY A 353 -4.90 15.05 -0.71
C GLY A 353 -5.10 14.36 0.64
N ARG A 354 -6.18 13.58 0.81
CA ARG A 354 -6.61 13.00 2.09
C ARG A 354 -6.72 11.47 2.06
N VAL A 355 -7.39 10.87 3.05
CA VAL A 355 -6.63 10.03 3.97
C VAL A 355 -7.38 8.79 4.51
N LEU A 356 -7.40 7.64 3.81
CA LEU A 356 -7.77 6.36 4.44
C LEU A 356 -6.58 5.79 5.24
N VAL A 357 -6.41 6.19 6.51
CA VAL A 357 -5.47 5.57 7.47
C VAL A 357 -5.99 4.19 7.86
N ALA A 358 -6.00 3.32 6.87
CA ALA A 358 -6.28 1.92 6.87
C ALA A 358 -5.71 1.16 8.10
N GLY A 359 -6.51 1.06 9.17
CA GLY A 359 -5.99 1.18 10.52
C GLY A 359 -5.63 -0.05 11.35
N GLY A 360 -5.92 -1.26 10.93
CA GLY A 360 -5.46 -2.51 11.56
C GLY A 360 -5.66 -2.72 13.09
N ASP A 361 -4.87 -3.65 13.62
CA ASP A 361 -5.19 -4.47 14.77
C ASP A 361 -4.93 -3.96 16.23
N GLY A 362 -5.28 -4.79 17.21
CA GLY A 362 -5.45 -4.51 18.64
C GLY A 362 -5.60 -5.79 19.48
N SER A 363 -5.72 -5.67 20.82
CA SER A 363 -5.96 -6.84 21.69
C SER A 363 -7.34 -7.44 21.46
N TRP A 364 -8.27 -6.62 20.95
CA TRP A 364 -9.67 -7.02 20.84
C TRP A 364 -10.04 -7.76 19.54
N GLY A 365 -9.08 -8.09 18.67
CA GLY A 365 -9.40 -8.62 17.35
C GLY A 365 -9.95 -7.55 16.39
N SER A 366 -9.85 -7.73 15.08
CA SER A 366 -10.09 -6.66 14.12
C SER A 366 -11.27 -5.74 14.49
N GLU A 367 -11.07 -4.41 14.50
CA GLU A 367 -12.07 -3.33 14.68
C GLU A 367 -12.53 -2.79 13.32
N ASN A 368 -13.38 -1.79 13.38
CA ASN A 368 -14.21 -1.29 12.31
C ASN A 368 -14.57 0.23 12.48
N THR A 369 -14.00 1.02 13.41
CA THR A 369 -14.47 2.36 13.94
C THR A 369 -13.48 3.55 13.79
N ALA A 370 -13.56 4.71 14.49
CA ALA A 370 -13.48 6.03 13.81
C ALA A 370 -12.54 7.20 14.34
N GLU A 371 -11.58 7.74 13.55
CA GLU A 371 -11.24 9.21 13.50
C GLU A 371 -10.67 9.72 12.12
N VAL A 372 -10.47 11.02 11.80
CA VAL A 372 -9.87 11.52 10.51
C VAL A 372 -8.78 12.60 10.65
N TYR A 373 -8.45 13.33 9.56
CA TYR A 373 -7.44 14.35 9.33
C TYR A 373 -7.60 15.00 7.92
N ASP A 374 -7.08 16.21 7.69
CA ASP A 374 -6.66 16.73 6.37
C ASP A 374 -5.24 17.36 6.47
N PRO A 375 -4.28 17.13 5.53
CA PRO A 375 -2.87 17.60 5.56
C PRO A 375 -2.66 19.00 6.14
N ALA A 376 -3.54 19.94 5.83
CA ALA A 376 -3.35 21.32 6.26
C ALA A 376 -3.47 21.57 7.78
N ALA A 377 -4.18 20.71 8.53
CA ALA A 377 -5.17 21.22 9.49
C ALA A 377 -5.06 20.80 10.99
N LYS A 378 -6.15 21.11 11.75
CA LYS A 378 -6.30 21.18 13.23
C LYS A 378 -7.81 21.09 13.69
N THR A 379 -8.42 19.90 13.93
CA THR A 379 -9.87 19.67 14.33
C THR A 379 -10.18 18.21 14.84
N TRP A 380 -11.39 17.60 14.71
CA TRP A 380 -11.85 16.28 15.31
C TRP A 380 -12.76 15.35 14.41
N THR A 381 -12.88 14.03 14.69
CA THR A 381 -13.91 13.00 14.22
C THR A 381 -13.60 12.06 13.00
N GLY A 382 -14.12 10.80 12.93
CA GLY A 382 -13.88 9.71 11.92
C GLY A 382 -15.11 9.08 11.26
N ILE A 383 -14.98 7.88 10.64
CA ILE A 383 -16.07 7.10 10.02
C ILE A 383 -16.00 5.62 10.41
N ALA A 384 -17.06 4.86 10.18
CA ALA A 384 -17.17 3.47 10.61
C ALA A 384 -17.48 2.51 9.46
N MET A 385 -17.23 1.23 9.73
CA MET A 385 -17.11 0.11 8.81
C MET A 385 -18.08 -0.99 9.28
N THR A 386 -18.85 -1.62 8.38
CA THR A 386 -19.97 -2.45 8.87
C THR A 386 -19.53 -3.79 9.45
N SER A 387 -18.28 -4.22 9.28
CA SER A 387 -17.64 -5.28 10.08
C SER A 387 -16.14 -4.99 10.16
N ALA A 388 -15.23 -5.95 10.44
CA ALA A 388 -13.84 -5.65 10.85
C ALA A 388 -12.68 -6.48 10.20
N ARG A 389 -11.35 -6.09 10.11
CA ARG A 389 -10.21 -6.85 9.39
C ARG A 389 -8.66 -6.42 9.30
N GLY A 390 -7.94 -6.79 8.18
CA GLY A 390 -6.46 -6.82 7.74
C GLY A 390 -5.52 -7.86 6.84
N GLY A 391 -5.51 -8.49 5.57
CA GLY A 391 -6.28 -9.10 4.29
C GLY A 391 -7.70 -8.86 3.38
N HIS A 392 -8.51 -7.80 2.81
CA HIS A 392 -8.62 -6.27 2.20
C HIS A 392 -7.62 -5.34 1.24
N THR A 393 -7.50 -5.31 -0.14
CA THR A 393 -6.40 -4.82 -1.10
C THR A 393 -6.63 -3.53 -1.94
N ALA A 394 -6.53 -3.39 -3.32
CA ALA A 394 -6.65 -2.13 -4.12
C ALA A 394 -6.06 -1.90 -5.53
N THR A 395 -6.60 -0.85 -6.18
CA THR A 395 -6.15 -0.20 -7.43
C THR A 395 -6.83 1.12 -7.87
N LEU A 396 -7.93 1.54 -7.22
CA LEU A 396 -9.04 2.36 -7.75
C LEU A 396 -9.83 1.67 -8.85
N LEU A 397 -11.10 1.36 -8.62
CA LEU A 397 -12.03 1.25 -9.74
C LEU A 397 -12.47 2.67 -10.15
N PRO A 398 -11.78 3.30 -11.13
CA PRO A 398 -11.68 4.70 -11.60
C PRO A 398 -12.46 5.88 -11.01
N SER A 399 -13.62 5.70 -10.38
CA SER A 399 -14.56 6.76 -10.02
C SER A 399 -14.41 7.36 -8.63
N GLY A 400 -13.95 6.52 -7.70
CA GLY A 400 -14.56 6.46 -6.39
C GLY A 400 -14.18 5.12 -5.77
N ARG A 401 -15.18 4.31 -5.43
CA ARG A 401 -15.07 2.84 -5.32
C ARG A 401 -13.68 2.33 -4.86
N VAL A 402 -13.46 2.41 -3.54
CA VAL A 402 -12.66 1.41 -2.79
C VAL A 402 -13.40 0.05 -2.79
N LEU A 403 -13.08 -0.93 -1.94
CA LEU A 403 -13.78 -2.24 -1.83
C LEU A 403 -13.23 -3.00 -0.62
N VAL A 404 -13.28 -2.55 0.64
CA VAL A 404 -12.41 -3.11 1.74
C VAL A 404 -12.56 -4.61 2.21
N ALA A 405 -12.64 -5.60 1.32
CA ALA A 405 -13.11 -6.96 1.58
C ALA A 405 -12.09 -8.02 2.08
N SER A 406 -12.59 -8.86 2.99
CA SER A 406 -12.16 -10.21 3.43
C SER A 406 -10.91 -10.28 4.30
N GLY A 407 -10.58 -11.46 4.85
CA GLY A 407 -9.24 -11.86 5.32
C GLY A 407 -9.10 -12.54 6.74
N GLN A 408 -8.10 -13.39 7.06
CA GLN A 408 -7.80 -14.14 8.33
C GLN A 408 -9.00 -14.85 9.02
N GLY A 409 -8.71 -15.96 9.72
CA GLY A 409 -9.65 -16.59 10.64
C GLY A 409 -9.27 -16.23 12.07
N ASP A 410 -10.02 -15.29 12.67
CA ASP A 410 -10.28 -15.35 14.11
C ASP A 410 -11.68 -15.95 14.30
N SER A 411 -12.79 -15.17 14.40
CA SER A 411 -14.08 -15.87 14.42
C SER A 411 -14.26 -16.57 13.07
N SER A 412 -14.08 -15.87 11.94
CA SER A 412 -13.91 -16.52 10.64
C SER A 412 -13.39 -15.56 9.58
N TYR A 413 -12.85 -16.10 8.49
CA TYR A 413 -12.77 -15.40 7.21
C TYR A 413 -14.19 -15.06 6.76
N VAL A 414 -14.42 -13.87 6.21
CA VAL A 414 -15.75 -13.50 5.73
C VAL A 414 -15.65 -13.05 4.29
N ASP A 415 -16.78 -13.15 3.62
CA ASP A 415 -16.84 -13.10 2.19
C ASP A 415 -17.15 -11.69 1.70
N THR A 416 -18.01 -10.94 2.42
CA THR A 416 -18.57 -9.56 2.22
C THR A 416 -17.67 -8.44 1.66
N ALA A 417 -18.27 -7.34 1.20
CA ALA A 417 -17.58 -6.25 0.51
C ALA A 417 -18.41 -4.93 0.59
N GLU A 418 -17.81 -3.74 0.75
CA GLU A 418 -18.47 -2.40 0.71
C GLU A 418 -17.72 -1.37 -0.14
N VAL A 419 -18.41 -0.33 -0.68
CA VAL A 419 -17.95 0.57 -1.78
C VAL A 419 -18.48 2.02 -1.78
N TYR A 420 -17.59 2.93 -2.24
CA TYR A 420 -17.59 4.35 -2.66
C TYR A 420 -18.32 4.71 -3.99
N ASP A 421 -17.86 5.80 -4.65
CA ASP A 421 -18.45 6.56 -5.82
C ASP A 421 -19.13 7.94 -5.51
N PRO A 422 -18.37 9.08 -5.38
CA PRO A 422 -18.76 10.36 -4.70
C PRO A 422 -20.09 11.12 -5.00
N GLY A 423 -20.77 11.92 -4.11
CA GLY A 423 -20.61 12.56 -2.75
C GLY A 423 -19.72 11.96 -1.65
N VAL A 424 -19.88 11.78 -0.29
CA VAL A 424 -20.74 12.08 0.92
C VAL A 424 -20.17 11.58 2.33
N SER A 425 -19.00 10.97 2.49
CA SER A 425 -18.58 10.15 3.67
C SER A 425 -19.59 9.07 4.23
N THR A 426 -20.60 8.51 3.49
CA THR A 426 -21.77 7.70 4.02
C THR A 426 -22.12 6.29 3.43
N TRP A 427 -22.06 5.22 4.28
CA TRP A 427 -22.49 3.79 4.17
C TRP A 427 -22.95 3.10 2.84
N THR A 428 -22.26 2.05 2.30
CA THR A 428 -22.82 1.02 1.36
C THR A 428 -22.03 -0.29 1.15
N GLY A 429 -22.65 -1.43 1.48
CA GLY A 429 -22.26 -2.80 1.11
C GLY A 429 -22.80 -3.31 -0.23
N THR A 430 -22.71 -4.62 -0.47
CA THR A 430 -23.89 -5.52 -0.55
C THR A 430 -23.62 -6.80 -1.35
N GLY A 431 -23.07 -6.75 -2.59
CA GLY A 431 -22.96 -7.99 -3.35
C GLY A 431 -21.85 -8.91 -2.78
N SER A 432 -22.08 -10.23 -2.88
CA SER A 432 -21.41 -11.25 -2.06
C SER A 432 -20.80 -12.44 -2.80
N LEU A 433 -20.12 -13.29 -2.05
CA LEU A 433 -18.78 -13.58 -2.47
C LEU A 433 -18.50 -15.08 -2.25
N ALA A 434 -18.44 -15.91 -3.30
CA ALA A 434 -18.83 -17.32 -3.17
C ALA A 434 -17.93 -18.16 -2.25
N SER A 435 -16.70 -17.72 -2.00
CA SER A 435 -16.04 -18.18 -0.79
C SER A 435 -15.34 -17.04 -0.06
N ALA A 436 -15.20 -17.22 1.26
CA ALA A 436 -14.51 -16.32 2.16
C ALA A 436 -13.00 -16.52 2.16
N ARG A 437 -12.26 -15.46 2.48
CA ARG A 437 -10.82 -15.33 2.18
C ARG A 437 -10.02 -14.88 3.36
N GLY A 438 -8.77 -15.32 3.40
CA GLY A 438 -7.56 -14.66 3.91
C GLY A 438 -6.77 -14.07 2.78
N GLY A 439 -6.53 -12.75 2.59
CA GLY A 439 -5.78 -12.35 1.38
C GLY A 439 -5.11 -10.98 1.07
N HIS A 440 -4.87 -10.55 -0.19
CA HIS A 440 -5.23 -11.13 -1.51
C HIS A 440 -4.41 -10.73 -2.79
N VAL A 441 -3.73 -9.59 -2.87
CA VAL A 441 -3.63 -8.71 -4.08
C VAL A 441 -4.99 -8.27 -4.66
N ALA A 442 -5.09 -7.00 -5.05
CA ALA A 442 -5.92 -6.57 -6.17
C ALA A 442 -5.26 -5.41 -6.91
N ALA A 443 -5.88 -4.99 -8.02
CA ALA A 443 -5.29 -4.23 -9.14
C ALA A 443 -6.39 -3.95 -10.25
N LEU A 444 -6.25 -3.03 -11.25
CA LEU A 444 -7.19 -2.48 -12.31
C LEU A 444 -7.37 -3.18 -13.72
N LEU A 445 -8.14 -2.65 -14.69
CA LEU A 445 -8.24 -3.06 -16.13
C LEU A 445 -8.73 -1.86 -17.04
N PRO A 446 -8.95 -1.97 -18.37
CA PRO A 446 -9.17 -0.86 -19.35
C PRO A 446 -10.56 -0.20 -19.36
N SER A 447 -11.52 -0.74 -20.14
CA SER A 447 -12.80 -0.11 -20.47
C SER A 447 -13.74 -0.04 -19.26
N GLY A 448 -13.44 -0.86 -18.25
CA GLY A 448 -13.47 -0.37 -16.84
C GLY A 448 -12.47 -1.60 -14.29
N ARG A 449 -12.48 -2.92 -13.90
CA ARG A 449 -13.14 -3.50 -12.72
C ARG A 449 -12.08 -3.64 -11.63
N VAL A 450 -12.03 -4.90 -11.14
CA VAL A 450 -10.16 -6.90 -10.28
C VAL A 450 -10.30 -8.49 -10.49
N LEU A 451 -9.24 -9.10 -11.07
CA LEU A 451 -9.08 -10.42 -11.69
C LEU A 451 -8.73 -11.92 -10.98
N VAL A 452 -9.09 -12.98 -8.91
CA VAL A 452 -8.39 -13.80 -7.81
C VAL A 452 -9.22 -14.91 -7.20
N VAL A 453 -8.46 -15.85 -6.67
CA VAL A 453 -8.27 -17.20 -7.20
C VAL A 453 -6.97 -17.74 -6.58
N GLY A 454 -6.91 -18.98 -6.11
CA GLY A 454 -5.76 -19.44 -5.35
C GLY A 454 -5.52 -18.81 -3.96
N GLY A 455 -5.89 -19.48 -2.84
CA GLY A 455 -5.78 -18.85 -1.50
C GLY A 455 -6.50 -19.47 -0.28
N THR A 456 -6.70 -18.82 0.89
CA THR A 456 -7.17 -19.55 2.11
C THR A 456 -8.54 -19.19 2.67
N SER A 457 -9.26 -20.20 3.16
CA SER A 457 -10.50 -20.13 3.97
C SER A 457 -10.35 -20.88 5.31
N GLY A 458 -9.13 -21.07 5.82
CA GLY A 458 -8.84 -21.86 7.03
C GLY A 458 -8.72 -23.34 6.75
N SER A 459 -9.56 -23.84 5.84
CA SER A 459 -9.38 -25.01 4.98
C SER A 459 -10.41 -24.95 3.84
N PRO A 460 -10.19 -25.52 2.64
CA PRO A 460 -8.93 -26.02 2.07
C PRO A 460 -8.43 -25.15 0.89
N SER A 461 -7.19 -25.36 0.44
CA SER A 461 -6.76 -25.35 -0.97
C SER A 461 -7.48 -24.40 -1.96
N LEU A 462 -7.60 -23.07 -1.75
CA LEU A 462 -8.59 -22.36 -2.57
C LEU A 462 -8.20 -22.23 -4.02
N THR A 463 -9.10 -22.75 -4.85
CA THR A 463 -8.90 -23.16 -6.23
C THR A 463 -10.01 -22.64 -7.17
N THR A 464 -10.66 -21.54 -6.76
CA THR A 464 -11.90 -20.95 -7.33
C THR A 464 -11.76 -19.43 -7.48
N ALA A 465 -12.34 -18.80 -8.50
CA ALA A 465 -12.24 -17.35 -8.72
C ALA A 465 -13.57 -16.60 -8.63
N GLU A 466 -13.62 -15.26 -8.52
CA GLU A 466 -14.84 -14.43 -8.77
C GLU A 466 -14.56 -12.93 -8.95
N VAL A 467 -15.42 -12.16 -9.62
CA VAL A 467 -15.20 -10.74 -9.96
C VAL A 467 -15.83 -9.71 -9.01
N TYR A 468 -15.30 -8.48 -9.02
CA TYR A 468 -16.08 -7.23 -8.81
C TYR A 468 -16.56 -6.73 -10.16
N ASP A 469 -17.73 -6.12 -10.19
CA ASP A 469 -17.96 -5.02 -11.12
C ASP A 469 -18.27 -3.66 -10.48
N PRO A 470 -17.47 -2.59 -10.71
CA PRO A 470 -17.82 -1.26 -10.26
C PRO A 470 -19.09 -0.73 -10.91
N ALA A 471 -19.49 -1.26 -12.07
CA ALA A 471 -20.71 -0.81 -12.71
C ALA A 471 -21.95 -1.51 -12.15
N THR A 472 -21.87 -2.80 -11.80
CA THR A 472 -23.05 -3.61 -11.40
C THR A 472 -23.05 -4.02 -9.93
N GLY A 473 -21.92 -3.97 -9.24
CA GLY A 473 -21.77 -4.53 -7.91
C GLY A 473 -21.80 -6.07 -7.89
N THR A 474 -21.27 -6.74 -8.93
CA THR A 474 -21.45 -8.19 -9.12
C THR A 474 -20.23 -9.08 -9.28
N TRP A 475 -20.53 -10.36 -9.58
CA TRP A 475 -19.98 -11.63 -9.07
C TRP A 475 -19.68 -12.55 -10.24
N THR A 476 -18.41 -12.87 -10.50
CA THR A 476 -18.14 -13.78 -11.62
C THR A 476 -16.83 -14.54 -11.54
N GLY A 477 -16.91 -15.84 -11.35
CA GLY A 477 -15.76 -16.74 -11.24
C GLY A 477 -15.47 -17.57 -12.46
N THR A 478 -14.60 -18.57 -12.22
CA THR A 478 -14.79 -19.97 -12.63
C THR A 478 -14.22 -20.90 -11.53
N GLY A 479 -14.34 -22.22 -11.72
CA GLY A 479 -13.78 -23.25 -10.82
C GLY A 479 -12.27 -23.47 -10.96
N GLY A 480 -11.85 -24.74 -11.01
CA GLY A 480 -10.47 -25.23 -10.80
C GLY A 480 -9.32 -24.51 -11.54
N ILE A 481 -8.12 -24.62 -10.95
CA ILE A 481 -6.85 -23.95 -11.28
C ILE A 481 -5.67 -24.83 -10.83
N SER A 482 -4.41 -24.55 -11.20
CA SER A 482 -3.42 -25.63 -11.00
C SER A 482 -2.62 -25.66 -9.69
N THR A 483 -2.52 -24.59 -8.90
CA THR A 483 -1.85 -24.56 -7.57
C THR A 483 -2.54 -23.39 -6.71
N SER A 484 -2.36 -22.98 -5.41
CA SER A 484 -3.14 -21.81 -4.71
C SER A 484 -2.58 -20.89 -3.48
N ARG A 485 -2.50 -19.50 -3.38
CA ARG A 485 -1.50 -18.66 -2.53
C ARG A 485 -1.85 -17.39 -1.62
N TYR A 486 -0.82 -16.72 -0.98
CA TYR A 486 -0.57 -15.67 0.14
C TYR A 486 0.87 -15.07 0.35
N HIS A 487 1.12 -13.75 0.24
CA HIS A 487 2.41 -12.98 0.07
C HIS A 487 2.70 -12.42 -1.36
N PRO A 488 2.06 -11.31 -1.81
CA PRO A 488 2.13 -10.86 -3.22
C PRO A 488 1.83 -9.38 -3.65
N ALA A 489 2.07 -9.05 -4.93
CA ALA A 489 1.75 -7.75 -5.57
C ALA A 489 1.47 -7.77 -7.10
N VAL A 490 1.84 -6.71 -7.86
CA VAL A 490 1.27 -6.28 -9.17
C VAL A 490 2.27 -5.61 -10.17
N THR A 491 3.15 -6.34 -10.86
CA THR A 491 4.05 -5.79 -11.92
C THR A 491 3.43 -5.72 -13.34
N VAL A 492 3.97 -4.83 -14.21
CA VAL A 492 3.30 -4.20 -15.38
C VAL A 492 3.81 -4.58 -16.79
N LEU A 493 2.90 -4.58 -17.79
CA LEU A 493 3.26 -4.53 -19.22
C LEU A 493 2.17 -4.10 -20.24
N ALA A 494 2.57 -3.55 -21.40
CA ALA A 494 1.73 -2.94 -22.45
C ALA A 494 0.30 -3.49 -22.63
N SER A 495 0.15 -4.65 -23.28
CA SER A 495 -1.17 -5.23 -23.58
C SER A 495 -1.84 -5.89 -22.37
N GLY A 496 -1.19 -5.86 -21.21
CA GLY A 496 -1.84 -6.05 -19.92
C GLY A 496 -2.07 -7.49 -19.46
N ARG A 497 -1.47 -8.47 -20.13
CA ARG A 497 -1.48 -9.87 -19.70
C ARG A 497 -0.75 -10.05 -18.36
N VAL A 498 -0.89 -11.20 -17.72
CA VAL A 498 -0.31 -11.51 -16.38
C VAL A 498 0.67 -12.70 -16.35
N LEU A 499 1.85 -12.58 -15.69
CA LEU A 499 2.66 -13.75 -15.24
C LEU A 499 2.32 -13.99 -13.76
N VAL A 500 1.95 -15.23 -13.44
CA VAL A 500 1.38 -15.62 -12.18
C VAL A 500 2.13 -16.79 -11.53
N THR A 501 3.30 -16.53 -10.95
CA THR A 501 3.90 -17.45 -9.98
C THR A 501 3.31 -17.25 -8.59
N GLY A 502 3.32 -18.25 -7.71
CA GLY A 502 3.72 -17.91 -6.36
C GLY A 502 3.40 -18.82 -5.18
N GLY A 503 4.44 -19.31 -4.49
CA GLY A 503 4.37 -19.58 -3.07
C GLY A 503 4.53 -20.96 -2.46
N GLU A 504 4.17 -20.99 -1.17
CA GLU A 504 4.07 -22.14 -0.27
C GLU A 504 2.89 -23.06 -0.59
N ASN A 505 3.19 -24.33 -0.87
CA ASN A 505 2.23 -25.37 -1.18
C ASN A 505 1.69 -26.08 0.06
N PRO A 506 0.48 -26.63 -0.02
CA PRO A 506 -0.43 -27.61 1.75
C PRO A 506 0.50 -28.79 2.08
N VAL A 507 1.59 -28.85 1.30
CA VAL A 507 2.22 -30.04 0.74
C VAL A 507 3.71 -29.82 0.46
N VAL A 508 4.13 -28.89 -0.42
CA VAL A 508 5.56 -28.60 -0.65
C VAL A 508 6.07 -27.34 0.02
N SER A 509 5.15 -26.54 0.55
CA SER A 509 5.36 -25.30 1.26
C SER A 509 6.35 -24.27 0.66
N GLU A 510 6.91 -24.46 -0.56
CA GLU A 510 7.35 -23.54 -1.67
C GLU A 510 7.54 -24.37 -2.99
N LEU A 511 7.15 -23.92 -4.21
CA LEU A 511 6.63 -24.83 -5.29
C LEU A 511 7.14 -24.67 -6.77
N GLU A 512 6.95 -25.72 -7.58
CA GLU A 512 7.43 -25.97 -8.96
C GLU A 512 6.36 -25.99 -10.11
N SER A 513 5.30 -25.15 -10.07
CA SER A 513 4.19 -25.19 -11.05
C SER A 513 3.33 -23.88 -11.11
N ALA A 514 3.55 -22.97 -12.07
CA ALA A 514 2.91 -21.62 -12.18
C ALA A 514 2.03 -21.44 -13.43
N GLU A 515 1.08 -20.50 -13.46
CA GLU A 515 0.23 -20.17 -14.62
C GLU A 515 0.36 -18.67 -14.97
N VAL A 516 -0.40 -18.22 -15.96
CA VAL A 516 -0.56 -16.84 -16.44
C VAL A 516 -1.86 -16.27 -15.90
N TYR A 517 -2.21 -15.07 -16.35
CA TYR A 517 -3.54 -14.92 -16.91
C TYR A 517 -3.56 -13.99 -18.10
N ASP A 518 -4.63 -14.09 -18.84
CA ASP A 518 -4.98 -13.23 -19.93
C ASP A 518 -6.33 -12.55 -19.67
N PRO A 519 -6.33 -11.25 -19.31
CA PRO A 519 -7.54 -10.49 -19.05
C PRO A 519 -8.56 -10.34 -20.19
N GLU A 520 -8.44 -11.14 -21.25
CA GLU A 520 -9.41 -11.25 -22.34
C GLU A 520 -10.10 -12.63 -22.41
N THR A 521 -9.49 -13.73 -21.90
CA THR A 521 -9.81 -15.11 -22.36
C THR A 521 -10.14 -16.21 -21.32
N GLY A 522 -9.44 -17.36 -21.39
CA GLY A 522 -9.88 -18.68 -20.94
C GLY A 522 -9.06 -19.96 -21.35
N THR A 523 -7.84 -19.88 -21.89
CA THR A 523 -7.08 -21.06 -22.44
C THR A 523 -5.88 -21.55 -21.60
N TRP A 524 -5.71 -22.87 -21.42
CA TRP A 524 -5.02 -23.55 -20.30
C TRP A 524 -3.48 -23.86 -20.31
N THR A 525 -2.96 -24.05 -19.08
CA THR A 525 -1.73 -24.69 -18.55
C THR A 525 -0.35 -24.02 -18.72
N LYS A 526 0.09 -23.24 -17.69
CA LYS A 526 1.50 -23.08 -17.23
C LYS A 526 2.52 -23.06 -18.39
N THR A 527 3.50 -23.99 -18.44
CA THR A 527 3.83 -24.81 -19.63
C THR A 527 4.78 -25.94 -19.16
N GLY A 528 6.02 -26.05 -19.66
CA GLY A 528 7.07 -26.91 -19.10
C GLY A 528 7.63 -26.42 -17.74
N SER A 529 8.18 -27.34 -16.94
CA SER A 529 8.66 -27.10 -15.56
C SER A 529 10.19 -27.08 -15.41
N MET A 530 10.65 -26.49 -14.30
CA MET A 530 12.04 -26.57 -13.83
C MET A 530 12.29 -27.87 -13.06
N THR A 531 13.54 -28.12 -12.65
CA THR A 531 13.97 -29.34 -11.92
C THR A 531 13.70 -29.32 -10.41
N ARG A 532 13.41 -28.15 -9.82
CA ARG A 532 13.07 -27.93 -8.40
C ARG A 532 12.21 -26.64 -8.26
N ARG A 533 11.91 -26.24 -7.04
CA ARG A 533 10.84 -25.30 -6.62
C ARG A 533 11.38 -23.90 -6.28
N ARG A 534 10.52 -22.89 -6.11
CA ARG A 534 10.97 -21.49 -5.92
C ARG A 534 10.06 -20.66 -4.94
N THR A 535 10.57 -19.58 -4.29
CA THR A 535 9.83 -18.57 -3.43
C THR A 535 10.61 -17.32 -2.96
N GLU A 536 9.87 -16.22 -2.67
CA GLU A 536 10.16 -15.01 -1.85
C GLU A 536 11.19 -14.01 -2.39
N HIS A 537 10.67 -12.89 -2.89
CA HIS A 537 11.42 -11.88 -3.62
C HIS A 537 10.73 -10.51 -3.69
N THR A 538 10.62 -9.99 -4.92
CA THR A 538 10.63 -8.60 -5.29
C THR A 538 10.19 -8.48 -6.75
N ALA A 539 9.37 -7.50 -7.12
CA ALA A 539 9.17 -7.21 -8.54
C ALA A 539 8.92 -5.73 -8.80
N THR A 540 9.82 -5.06 -9.52
CA THR A 540 9.62 -3.69 -9.98
C THR A 540 10.49 -3.37 -11.20
N LEU A 541 10.04 -2.40 -11.98
CA LEU A 541 10.10 -2.41 -13.45
C LEU A 541 10.75 -1.15 -14.03
N LEU A 542 10.48 -0.80 -15.29
CA LEU A 542 11.45 -0.22 -16.23
C LEU A 542 10.80 0.74 -17.26
N LEU A 543 11.54 1.08 -18.33
CA LEU A 543 10.99 1.69 -19.55
C LEU A 543 10.98 0.82 -20.83
N SER A 544 11.95 -0.09 -21.06
CA SER A 544 12.23 -0.56 -22.44
C SER A 544 11.94 -2.03 -22.78
N GLY A 545 12.20 -3.01 -21.90
CA GLY A 545 12.35 -4.41 -22.31
C GLY A 545 12.56 -5.43 -21.18
N LYS A 546 13.71 -6.13 -21.18
CA LYS A 546 14.00 -7.30 -20.30
C LYS A 546 14.14 -6.90 -18.83
N VAL A 547 14.07 -7.84 -17.87
CA VAL A 547 13.95 -7.53 -16.42
C VAL A 547 14.79 -8.50 -15.53
N LEU A 548 14.83 -8.39 -14.19
CA LEU A 548 15.83 -8.95 -13.27
C LEU A 548 15.28 -9.88 -12.16
N VAL A 549 16.01 -10.91 -11.70
CA VAL A 549 15.46 -11.98 -10.82
C VAL A 549 16.50 -12.88 -10.09
N THR A 550 16.31 -13.35 -8.85
CA THR A 550 17.32 -14.20 -8.12
C THR A 550 16.71 -15.19 -7.08
N GLY A 551 17.13 -16.46 -6.95
CA GLY A 551 16.43 -17.46 -6.09
C GLY A 551 17.22 -18.55 -5.30
N GLY A 552 17.10 -18.66 -3.97
CA GLY A 552 17.88 -19.59 -3.10
C GLY A 552 17.33 -19.66 -1.66
N THR A 553 18.13 -19.95 -0.62
CA THR A 553 17.68 -20.22 0.79
C THR A 553 16.66 -21.36 0.90
N ASN A 554 16.12 -21.59 2.12
CA ASN A 554 15.38 -22.81 2.41
C ASN A 554 14.33 -22.86 3.56
N ASN A 555 13.36 -21.92 3.71
CA ASN A 555 12.56 -21.82 4.96
C ASN A 555 13.52 -21.78 6.20
N ALA A 556 14.82 -21.38 6.02
CA ALA A 556 15.86 -21.27 7.08
C ALA A 556 17.21 -20.53 6.75
N THR A 557 18.12 -21.04 5.88
CA THR A 557 19.62 -20.89 6.06
C THR A 557 20.55 -20.33 4.94
N ASP A 558 20.06 -20.05 3.73
CA ASP A 558 20.69 -19.21 2.66
C ASP A 558 21.65 -19.79 1.62
N LEU A 559 21.55 -19.23 0.40
CA LEU A 559 22.34 -19.58 -0.79
C LEU A 559 22.65 -18.31 -1.67
N ALA A 560 23.43 -18.43 -2.76
CA ALA A 560 24.49 -17.48 -3.11
C ALA A 560 24.35 -16.53 -4.33
N THR A 561 23.65 -16.86 -5.43
CA THR A 561 23.69 -16.07 -6.70
C THR A 561 22.34 -15.93 -7.47
N ALA A 562 22.31 -15.89 -8.81
CA ALA A 562 21.11 -15.61 -9.61
C ALA A 562 20.98 -16.35 -10.98
N GLU A 563 19.96 -15.98 -11.75
CA GLU A 563 19.72 -16.30 -13.17
C GLU A 563 18.77 -15.24 -13.77
N VAL A 564 18.51 -15.19 -15.09
CA VAL A 564 17.48 -14.33 -15.70
C VAL A 564 16.61 -15.03 -16.77
N TYR A 565 15.39 -14.52 -16.94
CA TYR A 565 14.23 -15.00 -17.72
C TYR A 565 13.49 -13.77 -18.34
N ASP A 566 12.36 -13.95 -19.07
CA ASP A 566 11.66 -13.01 -20.00
C ASP A 566 10.58 -13.74 -20.88
N PRO A 567 10.32 -13.49 -22.21
CA PRO A 567 9.57 -14.45 -23.06
C PRO A 567 10.24 -15.05 -24.31
N GLU A 568 11.21 -14.42 -24.98
CA GLU A 568 11.52 -14.83 -26.38
C GLU A 568 12.35 -16.11 -26.60
N THR A 569 13.57 -16.20 -26.04
CA THR A 569 14.67 -16.94 -26.71
C THR A 569 15.05 -18.32 -26.15
N GLY A 570 14.69 -18.68 -24.91
CA GLY A 570 15.15 -19.93 -24.28
C GLY A 570 16.67 -20.13 -24.19
N THR A 571 17.47 -19.06 -24.18
CA THR A 571 18.93 -19.07 -24.36
C THR A 571 19.71 -19.31 -23.07
N TRP A 572 19.64 -20.53 -22.53
CA TRP A 572 20.33 -20.94 -21.28
C TRP A 572 21.87 -20.74 -21.35
N GLN A 573 22.43 -19.92 -20.46
CA GLN A 573 23.84 -19.51 -20.50
C GLN A 573 24.39 -19.14 -19.10
N GLY A 574 25.36 -19.92 -18.59
CA GLY A 574 26.07 -19.65 -17.32
C GLY A 574 27.11 -18.52 -17.42
N THR A 575 27.18 -17.65 -16.41
CA THR A 575 28.00 -16.41 -16.44
C THR A 575 28.63 -15.97 -15.10
N GLY A 576 27.88 -15.28 -14.22
CA GLY A 576 28.42 -14.48 -13.09
C GLY A 576 28.21 -15.04 -11.67
N GLY A 577 28.14 -14.16 -10.66
CA GLY A 577 27.89 -14.54 -9.26
C GLY A 577 28.04 -13.42 -8.20
N MET A 578 28.27 -13.80 -6.94
CA MET A 578 28.43 -12.91 -5.78
C MET A 578 29.48 -13.45 -4.79
N SER A 579 29.45 -13.02 -3.52
CA SER A 579 30.40 -13.38 -2.46
C SER A 579 29.75 -14.01 -1.21
N SER A 580 28.42 -14.03 -1.09
CA SER A 580 27.69 -14.41 0.14
C SER A 580 26.22 -14.79 -0.14
N THR A 581 25.49 -15.22 0.89
CA THR A 581 24.14 -15.84 0.81
C THR A 581 23.02 -14.93 1.41
N ARG A 582 21.74 -15.00 0.94
CA ARG A 582 20.58 -14.12 1.40
C ARG A 582 19.22 -14.19 0.64
N TYR A 583 18.11 -13.66 1.24
CA TYR A 583 16.73 -13.42 0.69
C TYR A 583 15.90 -12.12 1.04
N GLY A 584 15.08 -11.53 0.13
CA GLY A 584 13.60 -11.62 0.27
C GLY A 584 12.48 -10.52 0.10
N HIS A 585 12.62 -9.19 -0.13
CA HIS A 585 11.46 -8.22 0.05
C HIS A 585 11.21 -7.10 -1.02
N THR A 586 10.31 -6.12 -0.76
CA THR A 586 10.20 -4.72 -1.31
C THR A 586 9.86 -4.53 -2.83
N ALA A 587 9.63 -3.38 -3.53
CA ALA A 587 9.14 -1.99 -3.27
C ALA A 587 8.16 -1.44 -4.38
N THR A 588 8.36 -0.27 -5.06
CA THR A 588 7.47 0.25 -6.16
C THR A 588 8.03 1.42 -7.03
N VAL A 589 7.19 2.01 -7.90
CA VAL A 589 7.50 3.00 -8.95
C VAL A 589 8.12 4.28 -8.39
N LEU A 590 9.25 4.74 -8.96
CA LEU A 590 9.62 6.16 -9.02
C LEU A 590 9.95 6.59 -10.49
N PRO A 591 9.98 7.90 -10.88
CA PRO A 591 10.26 8.48 -12.29
C PRO A 591 12.91 9.42 -13.49
N SER A 592 14.22 9.04 -13.17
CA SER A 592 15.52 9.70 -13.50
C SER A 592 16.77 8.86 -13.16
N GLY A 593 17.44 9.10 -12.02
CA GLY A 593 18.81 8.67 -11.68
C GLY A 593 18.98 7.22 -11.18
N ARG A 594 20.17 6.88 -10.63
CA ARG A 594 20.69 5.51 -10.40
C ARG A 594 20.10 4.67 -9.24
N VAL A 595 19.02 5.10 -8.59
CA VAL A 595 18.16 4.33 -7.65
C VAL A 595 18.78 3.92 -6.29
N LEU A 596 17.95 3.70 -5.26
CA LEU A 596 18.36 2.98 -4.04
C LEU A 596 17.39 1.90 -3.55
N VAL A 597 17.99 0.84 -2.98
CA VAL A 597 17.45 -0.31 -2.24
C VAL A 597 18.57 -0.87 -1.34
N VAL A 598 18.29 -1.35 -0.11
CA VAL A 598 19.30 -1.95 0.81
C VAL A 598 18.67 -2.85 1.94
N GLY A 599 19.44 -3.79 2.54
CA GLY A 599 19.05 -4.61 3.73
C GLY A 599 18.63 -6.11 3.56
N GLY A 600 18.38 -6.85 4.68
CA GLY A 600 17.68 -8.17 4.70
C GLY A 600 16.72 -8.53 5.87
N LEU A 601 15.84 -9.54 5.74
CA LEU A 601 14.74 -9.80 6.73
C LEU A 601 15.06 -10.68 7.96
N GLY A 602 16.14 -11.47 7.94
CA GLY A 602 16.13 -12.78 8.60
C GLY A 602 16.96 -13.01 9.87
N ALA A 603 17.99 -13.85 9.75
CA ALA A 603 18.60 -14.66 10.80
C ALA A 603 19.83 -14.08 11.55
N SER A 604 19.86 -12.78 11.87
CA SER A 604 20.65 -12.32 13.03
C SER A 604 20.09 -11.16 13.87
N SER A 605 20.61 -11.04 15.09
CA SER A 605 20.80 -9.76 15.79
C SER A 605 22.01 -9.06 15.18
N THR A 606 21.81 -7.90 14.56
CA THR A 606 22.64 -7.47 13.40
C THR A 606 23.29 -6.08 13.61
N LEU A 607 24.22 -5.69 12.73
CA LEU A 607 24.89 -4.38 12.72
C LEU A 607 24.91 -3.74 11.30
N ALA A 608 25.72 -2.69 11.15
CA ALA A 608 26.49 -2.24 9.97
C ALA A 608 25.89 -1.50 8.71
N THR A 609 26.16 -1.97 7.48
CA THR A 609 26.36 -1.22 6.20
C THR A 609 25.17 -1.01 5.25
N ALA A 610 25.42 -0.32 4.14
CA ALA A 610 24.72 -0.49 2.87
C ALA A 610 25.52 -1.41 1.88
N GLU A 611 25.17 -1.41 0.58
CA GLU A 611 25.97 -1.84 -0.59
C GLU A 611 25.29 -1.34 -1.88
N VAL A 612 25.98 -1.29 -3.03
CA VAL A 612 25.35 -0.86 -4.30
C VAL A 612 25.80 -1.56 -5.60
N TYR A 613 25.42 -0.91 -6.71
CA TYR A 613 24.73 -1.43 -7.89
C TYR A 613 24.82 -0.30 -8.94
N ASP A 614 25.32 -0.52 -10.16
CA ASP A 614 25.42 0.55 -11.20
C ASP A 614 24.59 0.23 -12.47
N PRO A 615 23.30 0.65 -12.54
CA PRO A 615 22.22 0.07 -13.37
C PRO A 615 22.51 -0.36 -14.83
N ALA A 616 21.76 -1.38 -15.32
CA ALA A 616 21.85 -2.09 -16.63
C ALA A 616 22.75 -3.33 -16.65
N THR A 617 23.35 -3.67 -15.51
CA THR A 617 24.66 -4.33 -15.52
C THR A 617 24.83 -5.58 -14.65
N GLY A 618 25.86 -5.57 -13.77
CA GLY A 618 27.07 -6.36 -13.94
C GLY A 618 28.02 -6.33 -12.72
N THR A 619 27.64 -5.67 -11.61
CA THR A 619 28.45 -5.49 -10.38
C THR A 619 27.72 -5.82 -9.05
N TRP A 620 27.51 -7.10 -8.68
CA TRP A 620 27.14 -7.52 -7.31
C TRP A 620 28.41 -7.63 -6.47
N THR A 621 28.43 -7.03 -5.28
CA THR A 621 29.70 -6.64 -4.66
C THR A 621 30.14 -7.51 -3.45
N SER A 622 30.90 -7.00 -2.46
CA SER A 622 31.68 -7.86 -1.53
C SER A 622 32.03 -7.36 -0.11
N THR A 623 32.52 -6.14 0.14
CA THR A 623 33.61 -5.93 1.15
C THR A 623 33.30 -5.18 2.48
N GLY A 624 33.59 -3.87 2.60
CA GLY A 624 33.80 -3.12 3.88
C GLY A 624 32.58 -2.84 4.79
N SER A 625 32.75 -2.01 5.84
CA SER A 625 31.86 -1.97 7.06
C SER A 625 31.30 -0.59 7.50
N MET A 626 30.25 -0.58 8.36
CA MET A 626 29.54 0.62 8.91
C MET A 626 28.88 0.30 10.29
N ASN A 627 27.72 0.88 10.67
CA ASN A 627 27.25 0.95 12.08
C ASN A 627 25.84 0.44 12.51
N SER A 628 24.83 0.07 11.68
CA SER A 628 23.48 -0.34 12.18
C SER A 628 22.62 -1.25 11.27
N ALA A 629 21.63 -2.00 11.82
CA ALA A 629 20.78 -2.95 11.06
C ALA A 629 19.27 -2.67 11.09
N ARG A 630 18.58 -2.60 9.93
CA ARG A 630 17.29 -1.87 9.83
C ARG A 630 16.20 -2.44 8.83
N TYR A 631 15.22 -3.28 9.23
CA TYR A 631 14.12 -3.93 8.39
C TYR A 631 12.62 -3.41 8.38
N GLY A 632 11.95 -3.35 7.19
CA GLY A 632 10.84 -4.27 6.80
C GLY A 632 9.42 -3.78 6.42
N HIS A 633 9.10 -3.47 5.14
CA HIS A 633 7.92 -2.61 4.81
C HIS A 633 7.65 -2.19 3.32
N THR A 634 6.46 -1.57 3.06
CA THR A 634 5.88 -0.77 1.92
C THR A 634 6.46 -0.77 0.50
N ALA A 635 5.68 -0.21 -0.44
CA ALA A 635 6.07 1.05 -1.10
C ALA A 635 4.88 1.91 -1.64
N THR A 636 5.15 3.15 -2.10
CA THR A 636 4.19 4.17 -2.62
C THR A 636 4.77 5.04 -3.78
N VAL A 637 3.93 5.78 -4.54
CA VAL A 637 4.31 6.63 -5.72
C VAL A 637 3.98 8.13 -5.53
N LEU A 638 4.83 9.09 -5.96
CA LEU A 638 4.67 10.56 -5.72
C LEU A 638 5.48 11.48 -6.66
N PRO A 639 5.40 12.82 -6.51
CA PRO A 639 6.03 13.92 -7.26
C PRO A 639 7.49 13.93 -7.78
N SER A 640 8.02 12.81 -8.32
CA SER A 640 9.05 12.68 -9.39
C SER A 640 10.44 12.07 -9.08
N GLY A 641 10.61 11.22 -8.07
CA GLY A 641 11.74 10.27 -7.94
C GLY A 641 12.58 10.30 -6.64
N ARG A 642 12.41 11.28 -5.75
CA ARG A 642 13.06 11.37 -4.41
C ARG A 642 12.53 10.27 -3.45
N VAL A 643 12.90 10.09 -2.15
CA VAL A 643 12.31 9.02 -1.28
C VAL A 643 12.15 9.26 0.23
N LEU A 644 11.10 8.65 0.83
CA LEU A 644 10.79 8.56 2.27
C LEU A 644 10.39 7.14 2.77
N VAL A 645 10.63 6.81 4.04
CA VAL A 645 10.34 5.51 4.70
C VAL A 645 10.42 5.60 6.24
N ALA A 646 11.65 5.49 6.78
CA ALA A 646 12.16 5.54 8.16
C ALA A 646 12.07 4.33 9.14
N GLY A 647 12.01 3.09 8.66
CA GLY A 647 11.35 1.95 9.35
C GLY A 647 11.86 1.33 10.70
N GLY A 648 11.30 0.12 11.01
CA GLY A 648 11.67 -1.09 11.84
C GLY A 648 11.97 -1.19 13.38
N TRP A 649 11.95 -2.44 13.91
CA TRP A 649 11.93 -2.94 15.32
C TRP A 649 13.11 -3.77 15.84
N SER A 650 13.54 -3.50 17.08
CA SER A 650 14.15 -4.47 18.00
C SER A 650 14.03 -4.05 19.46
N SER A 651 12.82 -3.86 19.96
CA SER A 651 12.46 -3.89 21.41
C SER A 651 13.03 -2.86 22.39
N SER A 652 14.12 -2.16 22.08
CA SER A 652 14.61 -1.02 22.87
C SER A 652 13.73 0.21 22.61
N GLY A 653 12.49 0.13 23.08
CA GLY A 653 11.36 0.91 22.58
C GLY A 653 10.84 0.40 21.22
N GLY A 654 9.77 0.97 20.70
CA GLY A 654 8.92 2.00 21.33
C GLY A 654 8.06 2.89 20.42
N ALA A 655 7.71 2.49 19.17
CA ALA A 655 6.77 3.04 18.13
C ALA A 655 7.45 3.68 16.90
N GLN A 656 6.92 4.59 16.06
CA GLN A 656 7.82 5.59 15.46
C GLN A 656 7.29 6.97 15.30
N ALA A 657 7.77 7.82 16.22
CA ALA A 657 7.46 9.20 16.34
C ALA A 657 8.24 10.13 15.40
N THR A 658 8.77 9.60 14.27
CA THR A 658 9.41 10.42 13.22
C THR A 658 9.55 9.76 11.84
N ALA A 659 10.21 10.45 10.91
CA ALA A 659 10.79 9.92 9.69
C ALA A 659 12.34 9.86 9.69
N GLU A 660 12.91 9.77 8.48
CA GLU A 660 14.29 9.73 7.99
C GLU A 660 14.20 9.79 6.46
N VAL A 661 14.71 10.86 5.83
CA VAL A 661 14.25 11.32 4.49
C VAL A 661 15.34 12.12 3.73
N TYR A 662 15.14 12.45 2.44
CA TYR A 662 16.23 12.88 1.56
C TYR A 662 15.89 13.67 0.23
N ASP A 663 16.82 14.49 -0.35
CA ASP A 663 16.83 15.37 -1.56
C ASP A 663 18.06 15.22 -2.58
N PRO A 664 17.87 14.85 -3.89
CA PRO A 664 18.97 13.69 -5.09
C PRO A 664 20.42 13.88 -5.64
N THR A 665 21.46 14.18 -4.88
CA THR A 665 22.87 13.95 -5.31
C THR A 665 23.83 13.42 -4.21
N THR A 666 23.43 12.62 -3.18
CA THR A 666 24.17 12.76 -1.88
C THR A 666 24.56 11.62 -0.86
N GLY A 667 25.11 12.06 0.30
CA GLY A 667 25.47 11.20 1.44
C GLY A 667 25.67 11.81 2.86
N THR A 668 24.79 12.67 3.41
CA THR A 668 24.82 13.10 4.85
C THR A 668 23.43 13.37 5.46
N TRP A 669 22.91 12.52 6.37
CA TRP A 669 21.46 12.38 6.67
C TRP A 669 20.87 13.39 7.74
N THR A 670 19.55 13.30 8.08
CA THR A 670 18.58 14.42 8.36
C THR A 670 17.87 14.46 9.78
N SER A 671 16.72 15.19 10.06
CA SER A 671 15.99 15.30 11.41
C SER A 671 14.46 15.75 11.47
N THR A 672 13.85 16.04 12.66
CA THR A 672 12.46 15.58 13.08
C THR A 672 11.52 16.40 14.06
N ALA A 673 10.19 16.08 14.13
CA ALA A 673 9.11 16.89 14.77
C ALA A 673 7.73 16.23 15.20
N SER A 674 7.33 16.10 16.49
CA SER A 674 6.58 14.88 16.91
C SER A 674 5.32 14.91 17.87
N MET A 675 4.16 14.32 17.48
CA MET A 675 3.57 13.07 18.09
C MET A 675 2.11 12.50 17.74
N ALA A 676 1.89 11.54 16.77
CA ALA A 676 0.55 10.99 16.31
C ALA A 676 0.19 9.45 16.43
N SER A 677 -0.09 8.59 15.38
CA SER A 677 -0.40 7.10 15.44
C SER A 677 0.50 6.03 14.67
N THR A 678 0.58 4.74 15.07
CA THR A 678 1.68 3.72 14.80
C THR A 678 1.53 2.81 13.55
N ARG A 679 2.48 1.87 13.18
CA ARG A 679 2.45 1.02 11.92
C ARG A 679 3.61 0.04 11.55
N TYR A 680 3.35 -1.23 11.16
CA TYR A 680 4.26 -2.18 10.43
C TYR A 680 3.93 -2.41 8.93
N GLY A 681 3.12 -3.44 8.60
CA GLY A 681 2.87 -4.06 7.28
C GLY A 681 1.65 -3.64 6.44
N CYS A 682 1.96 -3.35 5.15
CA CYS A 682 1.55 -2.10 4.47
C CYS A 682 1.83 -1.91 2.95
N THR A 683 1.06 -1.00 2.36
CA THR A 683 1.44 0.06 1.40
C THR A 683 1.01 1.42 1.97
N ALA A 684 1.33 2.56 1.36
CA ALA A 684 0.56 3.80 1.44
C ALA A 684 0.21 4.18 0.00
N THR A 685 -0.56 5.25 -0.27
CA THR A 685 -1.08 5.47 -1.63
C THR A 685 -0.68 6.79 -2.24
N VAL A 686 -0.57 6.74 -3.58
CA VAL A 686 -0.36 7.76 -4.63
C VAL A 686 -1.43 8.85 -4.61
N LEU A 687 -1.22 10.02 -5.23
CA LEU A 687 -2.19 11.12 -5.08
C LEU A 687 -2.17 12.20 -6.16
N PRO A 688 -3.36 12.75 -6.51
CA PRO A 688 -3.47 13.96 -7.32
C PRO A 688 -2.82 15.26 -6.79
N SER A 689 -3.36 15.94 -5.77
CA SER A 689 -2.76 17.15 -5.15
C SER A 689 -1.49 16.92 -4.28
N GLY A 690 -0.78 15.80 -4.45
CA GLY A 690 0.30 15.23 -3.63
C GLY A 690 0.05 14.98 -2.12
N ARG A 691 -0.57 15.93 -1.40
CA ARG A 691 -1.05 15.91 0.01
C ARG A 691 -1.46 14.49 0.53
N VAL A 692 -1.17 14.11 1.79
CA VAL A 692 -0.76 12.71 2.13
C VAL A 692 -1.62 11.85 3.09
N LEU A 693 -1.04 10.76 3.64
CA LEU A 693 -1.68 9.62 4.33
C LEU A 693 -0.75 8.41 4.69
N VAL A 694 -0.98 7.69 5.79
CA VAL A 694 -0.14 6.60 6.37
C VAL A 694 -1.05 5.63 7.22
N ALA A 695 -0.76 4.38 7.70
CA ALA A 695 -1.83 3.62 8.45
C ALA A 695 -1.61 2.54 9.57
N GLY A 696 -2.23 1.35 9.51
CA GLY A 696 -2.73 0.46 10.60
C GLY A 696 -1.86 -0.44 11.54
N GLY A 697 -2.49 -1.38 12.31
CA GLY A 697 -2.14 -2.83 12.61
C GLY A 697 -1.82 -3.47 13.99
N ARG A 698 -1.17 -4.67 14.08
CA ARG A 698 -1.13 -5.61 15.25
C ARG A 698 0.16 -5.75 16.12
N ASN A 699 0.11 -5.66 17.47
CA ASN A 699 1.14 -5.99 18.49
C ASN A 699 0.85 -5.94 20.03
N GLY A 700 0.07 -5.03 20.67
CA GLY A 700 -0.10 -5.06 22.17
C GLY A 700 -1.26 -4.35 22.99
N SER A 701 -1.60 -3.02 22.94
CA SER A 701 -2.81 -2.45 23.67
C SER A 701 -4.18 -2.48 22.95
N SER A 702 -4.64 -1.51 22.11
CA SER A 702 -5.74 -1.84 21.13
C SER A 702 -6.11 -0.87 19.97
N TYR A 703 -6.21 -1.46 18.76
CA TYR A 703 -7.10 -1.23 17.57
C TYR A 703 -7.08 0.04 16.77
N LEU A 704 -7.26 0.08 15.42
CA LEU A 704 -7.48 1.32 14.60
C LEU A 704 -8.18 1.21 13.25
N SER A 705 -8.76 2.22 12.55
CA SER A 705 -9.09 3.67 12.79
C SER A 705 -8.03 4.80 12.50
N LEU A 706 -8.29 6.05 12.97
CA LEU A 706 -7.67 7.41 12.77
C LEU A 706 -7.79 8.00 11.37
N ALA A 707 -7.50 9.30 11.19
CA ALA A 707 -6.58 9.67 10.12
C ALA A 707 -5.45 10.63 10.54
N GLU A 708 -4.44 10.81 9.66
CA GLU A 708 -3.10 11.37 9.98
C GLU A 708 -2.36 11.86 8.73
N VAL A 709 -1.92 13.14 8.64
CA VAL A 709 -1.35 13.68 7.37
C VAL A 709 -0.17 14.69 7.36
N TYR A 710 -0.39 15.97 7.69
CA TYR A 710 0.36 17.23 7.40
C TYR A 710 0.58 17.69 5.92
N ASP A 711 0.72 19.01 5.69
CA ASP A 711 0.55 19.75 4.41
C ASP A 711 1.76 19.73 3.42
N PRO A 712 1.69 20.31 2.18
CA PRO A 712 2.34 19.81 0.94
C PRO A 712 3.88 19.79 0.87
N GLY A 713 4.52 20.16 1.98
CA GLY A 713 5.83 20.75 2.10
C GLY A 713 6.22 20.99 3.57
N THR A 714 5.51 20.44 4.59
CA THR A 714 5.38 21.14 5.91
C THR A 714 5.42 20.37 7.28
N GLY A 715 4.31 20.45 8.08
CA GLY A 715 4.00 20.11 9.48
C GLY A 715 2.64 20.68 10.01
N THR A 716 2.29 20.42 11.29
CA THR A 716 1.05 20.77 12.08
C THR A 716 -0.24 19.98 11.77
N TRP A 717 -1.11 19.69 12.79
CA TRP A 717 -1.98 18.48 12.78
C TRP A 717 -3.45 18.50 13.28
N THR A 718 -4.27 17.64 12.62
CA THR A 718 -5.74 17.69 12.37
C THR A 718 -6.57 16.52 12.91
N SER A 719 -7.89 16.71 12.98
CA SER A 719 -8.92 15.73 12.58
C SER A 719 -10.16 16.48 12.04
N THR A 720 -11.22 15.84 11.52
CA THR A 720 -12.25 16.55 10.69
C THR A 720 -13.63 15.91 10.41
N GLY A 721 -13.89 14.64 10.75
CA GLY A 721 -15.11 13.90 10.36
C GLY A 721 -14.97 12.87 9.21
N GLY A 722 -14.13 11.84 9.36
CA GLY A 722 -14.17 10.65 8.49
C GLY A 722 -12.95 9.75 8.14
N LEU A 723 -12.34 8.96 9.05
CA LEU A 723 -11.75 7.65 8.67
C LEU A 723 -12.04 6.50 9.67
N ALA A 724 -12.02 5.24 9.20
CA ALA A 724 -12.40 4.01 9.92
C ALA A 724 -11.31 2.94 10.18
N SER A 725 -11.70 1.95 10.96
CA SER A 725 -11.56 0.51 10.76
C SER A 725 -10.20 -0.15 10.84
N ALA A 726 -10.21 -1.34 11.46
CA ALA A 726 -9.13 -2.29 11.34
C ALA A 726 -9.05 -2.87 9.96
N ARG A 727 -7.78 -3.01 9.58
CA ARG A 727 -7.20 -3.39 8.33
C ARG A 727 -5.67 -3.34 8.42
N SER A 728 -5.09 -4.47 8.78
CA SER A 728 -3.67 -4.84 8.66
C SER A 728 -3.29 -5.34 7.26
N GLU A 729 -2.02 -5.65 6.99
CA GLU A 729 -1.47 -6.44 5.87
C GLU A 729 -2.15 -6.40 4.52
N HIS A 730 -1.95 -5.27 3.83
CA HIS A 730 -2.86 -5.04 2.73
C HIS A 730 -2.40 -4.39 1.44
N THR A 731 -3.37 -4.15 0.55
CA THR A 731 -3.19 -3.16 -0.49
C THR A 731 -4.17 -1.98 -0.36
N ALA A 732 -3.77 -0.94 -1.04
CA ALA A 732 -4.33 0.40 -1.17
C ALA A 732 -3.58 0.95 -2.40
N THR A 733 -4.24 1.52 -3.41
CA THR A 733 -3.64 2.05 -4.64
C THR A 733 -4.71 2.79 -5.42
N LEU A 734 -4.34 3.96 -5.91
CA LEU A 734 -5.11 4.95 -6.65
C LEU A 734 -5.24 4.61 -8.14
N LEU A 735 -6.12 5.28 -8.87
CA LEU A 735 -5.94 5.62 -10.29
C LEU A 735 -6.91 6.73 -10.70
N SER A 736 -7.84 6.50 -11.63
CA SER A 736 -8.27 7.55 -12.58
C SER A 736 -8.82 8.86 -12.00
N SER A 737 -9.90 8.89 -11.23
CA SER A 737 -10.35 10.13 -10.54
C SER A 737 -9.81 10.26 -9.12
N GLY A 738 -8.94 9.32 -8.72
CA GLY A 738 -8.07 9.41 -7.56
C GLY A 738 -8.59 8.78 -6.25
N ARG A 739 -9.16 7.55 -6.23
CA ARG A 739 -10.12 7.13 -5.18
C ARG A 739 -10.14 5.65 -4.63
N VAL A 740 -9.40 4.68 -5.22
CA VAL A 740 -8.81 3.43 -4.62
C VAL A 740 -9.63 2.13 -4.23
N LEU A 741 -10.02 1.11 -5.08
CA LEU A 741 -10.50 -0.32 -4.78
C LEU A 741 -9.90 -0.91 -3.47
N VAL A 742 -10.46 -1.87 -2.67
CA VAL A 742 -9.64 -2.61 -1.63
C VAL A 742 -9.90 -4.14 -1.23
N ALA A 743 -9.70 -5.27 -1.98
CA ALA A 743 -9.92 -6.69 -1.42
C ALA A 743 -8.65 -7.62 -1.15
N GLY A 744 -8.19 -7.93 0.10
CA GLY A 744 -6.79 -8.18 0.74
C GLY A 744 -5.91 -7.31 1.86
N GLY A 745 -6.00 -6.78 3.17
CA GLY A 745 -6.84 -6.42 4.49
C GLY A 745 -7.99 -7.21 5.44
N ASP A 746 -8.19 -8.50 6.05
CA ASP A 746 -7.82 -9.58 7.16
C ASP A 746 -8.04 -9.49 8.73
N GLY A 747 -9.05 -10.17 9.30
CA GLY A 747 -9.05 -10.59 10.71
C GLY A 747 -10.35 -11.15 11.30
N ASN A 748 -11.07 -10.38 12.13
CA ASN A 748 -12.03 -10.96 13.09
C ASN A 748 -13.54 -10.78 12.77
N SER A 749 -13.94 -9.83 11.92
CA SER A 749 -15.22 -9.90 11.16
C SER A 749 -15.05 -9.51 9.66
N PRO A 750 -14.16 -10.21 8.92
CA PRO A 750 -13.29 -9.74 7.83
C PRO A 750 -13.70 -8.91 6.61
N ALA A 751 -14.96 -8.63 6.25
CA ALA A 751 -15.25 -8.23 4.86
C ALA A 751 -16.41 -7.27 4.59
N THR A 752 -17.29 -6.93 5.52
CA THR A 752 -18.28 -5.85 5.29
C THR A 752 -17.54 -4.53 5.50
N ALA A 753 -17.08 -3.94 4.38
CA ALA A 753 -15.86 -3.20 4.00
C ALA A 753 -15.74 -1.68 3.60
N GLU A 754 -16.02 -0.69 4.45
CA GLU A 754 -15.91 0.77 4.17
C GLU A 754 -14.60 1.34 3.55
N VAL A 755 -14.76 2.42 2.80
CA VAL A 755 -14.06 2.74 1.57
C VAL A 755 -13.64 4.24 1.48
N TYR A 756 -13.05 4.83 2.52
CA TYR A 756 -12.75 6.28 2.51
C TYR A 756 -12.07 6.83 1.26
N ILE A 757 -12.48 8.05 0.89
CA ILE A 757 -12.38 8.64 -0.44
C ILE A 757 -12.22 10.18 -0.32
N PRO A 758 -11.80 10.90 -1.38
CA PRO A 758 -11.03 12.13 -1.24
C PRO A 758 -11.73 13.39 -0.79
#